data_AF-A0A2T5D9X0-F1
#
_entry.id   AF-A0A2T5D9X0-F1
#
_cell.length_a   1.000
_cell.length_b   1.000
_cell.length_c   1.000
_cell.angle_alpha   90.00
_cell.angle_beta   90.00
_cell.angle_gamma   90.00
#
_symmetry.space_group_name_H-M   'P 1'
#
loop_
_entity.id
_entity.type
_entity.pdbx_description
1 polymer ?
#
loop_
_entity_poly.entity_id
_entity_poly.type
_entity_poly.pdbx_seq_one_letter_code
_entity_poly.pdbx_strand_id
1 'polypeptide(L)'
;MKNKLFHLLNVISIGLLFIQVLIFPVASVSLSSVNAIDIQEDQTTLDGFSEEVLPNIPELIEIEDLPLSFSTIDSTIVGKVGENIILSFHANKKINEATVKLSEEARIVEEDMPVGVTIEESKKENYWIIHSEKIQETFIFPVVFEEAGRYEAVIDEAKVQIYIQPVETILTDEHGKTNVDKDESTEAKESTENKHTATDDEVEIDKAVSYISPEEGVAEVTNWTDFGRALGTPSITTIEVTKDFEVPANSTVPGFITGVGSNPSGTAQFVYLTPANSSRKLVVNGNGHHIDFGSVSLVPMGATHNAQSPWDITFNDATIYSGNWWGFWSVQQGLTLAQQQISRIALKDVSVVGNQMLAPYYTHVDLYGKINNHVVASYNSPFRTNFAVNTPNSINIESRSLTIKEDAVVNFSTLNSGNVVIGVGNQSGSLTLEKNATFNLESNGTVASANANAQTGSSIDIANGNLIMNEGSAINIDTTRNFAALTLRSTTSTLEVNDGAKFNIESTNHSFTGNGVNRNLVSMNAGSSLLVGSDAELNINAEGRGSASSSIIYVAGAANFKIAKDGSMDIKSDSNSINQNLLFFASANSKFEFSDAKKVNLERTNQISGSVTNGLINITGSTGQLDIDVQSVKQWNRDNFTEEPDYFWTPIFNLILRYNTINPTITNVSSIFQETMTSFNEAFTTRNVQRILFEKIPDVEITIDPLTEDALEVNSYTITGKASPHSVIRFSGDPAIPDGEIPSPNFSETDKYHVTTDENGDYLYELPKDSLFTEGNEVTAYAYLNGKSANASTIVEKSRRPPNPKDPMNPEIEVDPENKPELEEEQGLLSIDFASQFTFGQQAISTRTKRYYAQPQRLLNPDGTVNEAEERPNYIQISDRRPEEERHGWQLAVTQNSQFTDLQENELRGARLFLTNQQLESMHGSEEPMLYNQGGVTLIPGEKTELLTALDGQGLGTWIYRFGDGESASESVALEVPPTANPRASTYETTLTWELSVVPDN
;
A
#
# COMPACT_ATOMS: atom_id res chain seq x y z
N MET A 1 39.19 34.12 43.44
CA MET A 1 39.45 35.45 44.07
C MET A 1 39.48 36.48 42.94
N LYS A 2 39.15 37.77 43.06
CA LYS A 2 38.37 38.69 43.94
C LYS A 2 38.39 40.03 43.15
N ASN A 3 37.46 40.99 43.12
CA ASN A 3 36.17 41.31 43.79
C ASN A 3 35.36 42.19 42.76
N LYS A 4 34.01 42.33 42.73
CA LYS A 4 33.02 42.75 43.76
C LYS A 4 33.19 44.24 44.18
N LEU A 5 32.16 45.12 44.33
CA LEU A 5 30.69 45.00 44.24
C LEU A 5 29.97 46.40 44.29
N PHE A 6 28.66 46.48 43.95
CA PHE A 6 27.63 47.45 44.44
C PHE A 6 27.77 48.97 44.09
N HIS A 7 26.74 49.85 44.09
CA HIS A 7 25.25 49.85 44.29
C HIS A 7 24.62 51.13 43.59
N LEU A 8 23.45 51.78 43.84
CA LEU A 8 22.38 51.80 44.88
C LEU A 8 21.05 52.48 44.39
N LEU A 9 19.86 51.91 44.72
CA LEU A 9 18.52 52.52 45.02
C LEU A 9 17.63 53.42 44.09
N ASN A 10 16.30 53.29 44.36
CA ASN A 10 15.17 54.28 44.30
C ASN A 10 14.42 54.58 42.96
N VAL A 11 13.07 54.75 42.88
CA VAL A 11 11.97 54.56 43.89
C VAL A 11 10.55 54.37 43.26
N ILE A 12 9.72 53.53 43.92
CA ILE A 12 8.22 53.44 44.06
C ILE A 12 7.26 54.24 43.12
N SER A 13 6.23 53.58 42.55
CA SER A 13 4.80 54.01 42.63
C SER A 13 3.71 52.97 42.25
N ILE A 14 2.63 53.00 43.03
CA ILE A 14 1.44 52.13 43.19
C ILE A 14 0.39 52.18 42.04
N GLY A 15 -0.42 51.11 41.87
CA GLY A 15 -1.78 51.14 41.26
C GLY A 15 -2.05 50.04 40.21
N LEU A 16 -2.62 48.85 40.45
CA LEU A 16 -3.69 48.33 41.34
C LEU A 16 -5.12 48.43 40.74
N LEU A 17 -5.61 47.35 40.12
CA LEU A 17 -6.94 46.78 40.37
C LEU A 17 -7.02 45.28 40.03
N PHE A 18 -7.97 44.56 40.62
CA PHE A 18 -8.16 43.10 40.52
C PHE A 18 -9.31 42.71 39.58
N ILE A 19 -9.28 41.46 39.10
CA ILE A 19 -10.42 40.53 39.13
C ILE A 19 -9.86 39.11 39.33
N GLN A 20 -10.63 38.22 39.98
CA GLN A 20 -10.17 36.88 40.40
C GLN A 20 -10.47 35.82 39.34
N VAL A 21 -9.58 34.82 39.24
CA VAL A 21 -9.90 33.48 38.71
C VAL A 21 -9.40 32.44 39.71
N LEU A 22 -10.21 31.42 39.99
CA LEU A 22 -9.83 30.32 40.89
C LEU A 22 -8.88 29.36 40.18
N ILE A 23 -7.78 29.00 40.84
CA ILE A 23 -6.87 27.95 40.39
C ILE A 23 -7.26 26.64 41.07
N PHE A 24 -7.73 25.67 40.28
CA PHE A 24 -7.69 24.25 40.67
C PHE A 24 -6.37 23.64 40.14
N PRO A 25 -5.62 22.90 40.96
CA PRO A 25 -4.45 22.16 40.48
C PRO A 25 -4.91 20.89 39.77
N VAL A 26 -4.89 20.89 38.43
CA VAL A 26 -4.93 19.64 37.66
C VAL A 26 -3.52 19.05 37.70
N ALA A 27 -3.39 17.87 38.31
CA ALA A 27 -2.13 17.14 38.30
C ALA A 27 -1.91 16.51 36.92
N SER A 28 -1.00 17.08 36.14
CA SER A 28 -0.55 16.48 34.88
C SER A 28 0.29 15.24 35.18
N VAL A 29 -0.30 14.05 35.00
CA VAL A 29 0.47 12.79 35.00
C VAL A 29 1.33 12.76 33.74
N SER A 30 2.59 13.15 33.88
CA SER A 30 3.59 12.97 32.83
C SER A 30 3.96 11.50 32.73
N LEU A 31 3.51 10.83 31.66
CA LEU A 31 4.11 9.56 31.24
C LEU A 31 5.56 9.84 30.86
N SER A 32 6.48 9.48 31.75
CA SER A 32 7.92 9.58 31.51
C SER A 32 8.34 8.56 30.45
N SER A 33 9.14 9.00 29.49
CA SER A 33 9.73 8.17 28.45
C SER A 33 10.36 6.89 29.02
N VAL A 34 10.05 5.74 28.41
CA VAL A 34 10.77 4.49 28.64
C VAL A 34 12.21 4.69 28.15
N ASN A 35 13.16 4.69 29.09
CA ASN A 35 14.57 4.55 28.75
C ASN A 35 14.88 3.06 28.65
N ALA A 36 15.44 2.62 27.53
CA ALA A 36 16.09 1.31 27.47
C ALA A 36 17.30 1.29 28.43
N ILE A 37 17.45 0.20 29.17
CA ILE A 37 18.62 -0.12 30.01
C ILE A 37 18.95 -1.60 29.77
N ASP A 38 20.23 -1.93 29.85
CA ASP A 38 20.83 -3.23 29.50
C ASP A 38 20.05 -4.46 29.99
N ILE A 39 19.95 -5.46 29.11
CA ILE A 39 19.69 -6.84 29.52
C ILE A 39 21.01 -7.42 30.02
N GLN A 40 21.16 -7.50 31.34
CA GLN A 40 22.01 -8.52 31.96
C GLN A 40 21.11 -9.58 32.58
N GLU A 41 21.37 -10.85 32.27
CA GLU A 41 20.73 -11.98 32.95
C GLU A 41 21.19 -12.04 34.41
N ASP A 42 20.24 -12.15 35.34
CA ASP A 42 20.47 -12.84 36.61
C ASP A 42 19.17 -13.52 37.09
N GLN A 43 19.29 -14.72 37.64
CA GLN A 43 18.13 -15.54 38.04
C GLN A 43 17.74 -15.27 39.50
N THR A 44 16.59 -14.63 39.73
CA THR A 44 15.90 -14.74 41.02
C THR A 44 14.38 -14.85 40.88
N THR A 45 13.82 -15.90 41.48
CA THR A 45 12.38 -16.08 41.70
C THR A 45 11.89 -15.18 42.84
N LEU A 46 10.67 -14.64 42.76
CA LEU A 46 9.95 -14.15 43.93
C LEU A 46 8.43 -14.16 43.73
N ASP A 47 7.71 -14.79 44.65
CA ASP A 47 6.25 -14.89 44.66
C ASP A 47 5.57 -13.57 45.03
N GLY A 48 4.42 -13.32 44.37
CA GLY A 48 3.21 -12.86 45.04
C GLY A 48 3.12 -11.40 45.49
N PHE A 49 2.37 -10.60 44.73
CA PHE A 49 1.51 -9.54 45.28
C PHE A 49 0.09 -9.64 44.70
N SER A 50 -0.90 -9.22 45.49
CA SER A 50 -2.32 -9.49 45.27
C SER A 50 -3.05 -8.37 44.51
N GLU A 51 -4.22 -8.71 43.98
CA GLU A 51 -5.15 -7.81 43.28
C GLU A 51 -5.48 -6.52 44.06
N GLU A 52 -5.42 -5.37 43.38
CA GLU A 52 -6.32 -4.23 43.64
C GLU A 52 -7.13 -3.93 42.38
N VAL A 53 -8.40 -3.58 42.56
CA VAL A 53 -9.40 -3.54 41.49
C VAL A 53 -9.29 -2.26 40.65
N LEU A 54 -8.99 -2.41 39.37
CA LEU A 54 -9.12 -1.33 38.38
C LEU A 54 -10.60 -1.09 38.01
N PRO A 55 -11.02 0.17 37.76
CA PRO A 55 -12.38 0.47 37.33
C PRO A 55 -12.61 0.06 35.86
N ASN A 56 -13.82 -0.42 35.57
CA ASN A 56 -14.21 -0.94 34.25
C ASN A 56 -14.02 0.11 33.14
N ILE A 57 -13.08 -0.14 32.23
CA ILE A 57 -12.96 0.56 30.94
C ILE A 57 -13.89 -0.19 29.97
N PRO A 58 -14.72 0.49 29.15
CA PRO A 58 -15.46 -0.17 28.07
C PRO A 58 -14.49 -0.79 27.07
N GLU A 59 -14.70 -2.04 26.69
CA GLU A 59 -13.83 -2.73 25.73
C GLU A 59 -13.72 -1.94 24.42
N LEU A 60 -12.47 -1.71 24.00
CA LEU A 60 -12.17 -1.45 22.59
C LEU A 60 -12.47 -2.75 21.85
N ILE A 61 -13.47 -2.73 20.99
CA ILE A 61 -13.83 -3.87 20.15
C ILE A 61 -12.63 -4.20 19.25
N GLU A 62 -12.11 -5.42 19.35
CA GLU A 62 -11.09 -5.93 18.43
C GLU A 62 -11.69 -5.99 17.03
N ILE A 63 -11.02 -5.35 16.07
CA ILE A 63 -11.61 -5.02 14.75
C ILE A 63 -11.65 -6.25 13.82
N GLU A 64 -10.98 -7.34 14.19
CA GLU A 64 -10.77 -8.50 13.31
C GLU A 64 -12.03 -9.32 13.01
N ASP A 65 -13.13 -9.18 13.77
CA ASP A 65 -14.33 -10.02 13.62
C ASP A 65 -15.57 -9.31 13.06
N LEU A 66 -15.37 -8.24 12.27
CA LEU A 66 -16.42 -7.71 11.39
C LEU A 66 -16.84 -8.78 10.35
N PRO A 67 -18.14 -8.93 10.03
CA PRO A 67 -18.56 -9.79 8.93
C PRO A 67 -18.00 -9.27 7.59
N LEU A 68 -17.77 -10.15 6.62
CA LEU A 68 -17.41 -9.72 5.27
C LEU A 68 -18.53 -8.84 4.70
N SER A 69 -18.18 -7.62 4.31
CA SER A 69 -19.11 -6.65 3.72
C SER A 69 -18.41 -5.87 2.62
N PHE A 70 -19.13 -5.61 1.54
CA PHE A 70 -18.63 -4.84 0.41
C PHE A 70 -19.09 -3.39 0.46
N SER A 71 -18.33 -2.52 -0.20
CA SER A 71 -18.62 -1.12 -0.44
C SER A 71 -18.26 -0.76 -1.89
N THR A 72 -18.65 0.43 -2.34
CA THR A 72 -18.25 0.97 -3.64
C THR A 72 -18.08 2.48 -3.53
N ILE A 73 -17.13 3.03 -4.29
CA ILE A 73 -16.84 4.46 -4.33
C ILE A 73 -17.95 5.16 -5.16
N ASP A 74 -18.29 4.59 -6.31
CA ASP A 74 -19.27 5.15 -7.25
C ASP A 74 -20.63 4.45 -7.15
N SER A 75 -21.46 4.92 -6.22
CA SER A 75 -22.88 4.52 -6.15
C SER A 75 -23.71 4.83 -7.42
N THR A 76 -23.16 5.62 -8.35
CA THR A 76 -23.78 5.94 -9.64
C THR A 76 -22.71 6.24 -10.69
N ILE A 77 -22.78 5.55 -11.84
CA ILE A 77 -21.89 5.73 -13.00
C ILE A 77 -22.74 6.08 -14.24
N VAL A 78 -22.21 6.95 -15.12
CA VAL A 78 -22.85 7.36 -16.37
C VAL A 78 -21.90 7.09 -17.53
N GLY A 79 -22.41 6.52 -18.62
CA GLY A 79 -21.66 6.25 -19.85
C GLY A 79 -22.57 6.16 -21.08
N LYS A 80 -22.04 5.67 -22.20
CA LYS A 80 -22.76 5.57 -23.48
C LYS A 80 -22.87 4.14 -24.00
N VAL A 81 -23.82 3.92 -24.91
CA VAL A 81 -23.95 2.65 -25.65
C VAL A 81 -22.62 2.30 -26.32
N GLY A 82 -22.12 1.10 -26.04
CA GLY A 82 -20.84 0.58 -26.55
C GLY A 82 -19.58 1.13 -25.85
N GLU A 83 -19.71 1.81 -24.70
CA GLU A 83 -18.59 2.31 -23.89
C GLU A 83 -18.24 1.33 -22.74
N ASN A 84 -16.95 1.09 -22.49
CA ASN A 84 -16.49 0.20 -21.43
C ASN A 84 -16.59 0.91 -20.07
N ILE A 85 -17.52 0.45 -19.24
CA ILE A 85 -17.83 0.95 -17.90
C ILE A 85 -17.04 0.13 -16.87
N ILE A 86 -16.12 0.77 -16.15
CA ILE A 86 -15.35 0.10 -15.10
C ILE A 86 -16.19 0.05 -13.82
N LEU A 87 -16.42 -1.15 -13.30
CA LEU A 87 -17.03 -1.38 -12.00
C LEU A 87 -15.95 -1.63 -10.95
N SER A 88 -16.13 -1.08 -9.75
CA SER A 88 -15.19 -1.18 -8.62
C SER A 88 -15.93 -1.41 -7.31
N PHE A 89 -15.52 -2.45 -6.58
CA PHE A 89 -16.05 -2.80 -5.25
C PHE A 89 -14.89 -3.06 -4.29
N HIS A 90 -14.99 -2.56 -3.06
CA HIS A 90 -14.00 -2.76 -1.98
C HIS A 90 -14.59 -3.56 -0.83
N ALA A 91 -13.96 -4.67 -0.48
CA ALA A 91 -14.30 -5.53 0.65
C ALA A 91 -13.59 -5.06 1.92
N ASN A 92 -14.29 -5.08 3.06
CA ASN A 92 -13.73 -4.71 4.36
C ASN A 92 -12.66 -5.66 4.92
N LYS A 93 -12.38 -6.77 4.22
CA LYS A 93 -11.36 -7.78 4.53
C LYS A 93 -10.74 -8.30 3.24
N LYS A 94 -9.47 -8.71 3.29
CA LYS A 94 -8.75 -9.31 2.16
C LYS A 94 -9.36 -10.67 1.80
N ILE A 95 -9.75 -10.82 0.53
CA ILE A 95 -10.34 -12.03 -0.06
C ILE A 95 -9.82 -12.25 -1.48
N ASN A 96 -9.93 -13.48 -2.01
CA ASN A 96 -9.53 -13.84 -3.38
C ASN A 96 -10.73 -14.02 -4.34
N GLU A 97 -11.95 -14.20 -3.82
CA GLU A 97 -13.17 -14.44 -4.60
C GLU A 97 -14.30 -13.48 -4.22
N ALA A 98 -14.99 -12.91 -5.22
CA ALA A 98 -16.16 -12.06 -5.01
C ALA A 98 -17.30 -12.43 -5.99
N THR A 99 -18.54 -12.54 -5.51
CA THR A 99 -19.71 -12.85 -6.36
C THR A 99 -20.52 -11.60 -6.66
N VAL A 100 -20.55 -11.18 -7.92
CA VAL A 100 -21.34 -10.02 -8.38
C VAL A 100 -22.63 -10.46 -9.08
N LYS A 101 -23.71 -9.72 -8.87
CA LYS A 101 -24.90 -9.74 -9.71
C LYS A 101 -24.86 -8.56 -10.68
N LEU A 102 -25.10 -8.83 -11.96
CA LEU A 102 -25.24 -7.79 -12.99
C LEU A 102 -26.69 -7.70 -13.49
N SER A 103 -26.95 -6.77 -14.40
CA SER A 103 -28.18 -6.73 -15.20
C SER A 103 -28.03 -7.64 -16.43
N GLU A 104 -29.15 -8.12 -17.00
CA GLU A 104 -29.15 -9.09 -18.10
C GLU A 104 -28.49 -8.52 -19.38
N GLU A 105 -28.53 -7.20 -19.52
CA GLU A 105 -27.99 -6.41 -20.63
C GLU A 105 -26.50 -6.07 -20.48
N ALA A 106 -25.87 -6.46 -19.37
CA ALA A 106 -24.45 -6.18 -19.08
C ALA A 106 -23.54 -7.28 -19.66
N ARG A 107 -22.66 -6.90 -20.60
CA ARG A 107 -21.64 -7.79 -21.16
C ARG A 107 -20.28 -7.48 -20.55
N ILE A 108 -19.60 -8.46 -19.95
CA ILE A 108 -18.23 -8.29 -19.43
C ILE A 108 -17.24 -8.18 -20.61
N VAL A 109 -16.18 -7.38 -20.44
CA VAL A 109 -15.12 -7.21 -21.44
C VAL A 109 -13.85 -7.95 -20.98
N GLU A 110 -13.82 -9.26 -21.20
CA GLU A 110 -12.72 -10.15 -20.76
C GLU A 110 -11.33 -9.69 -21.25
N GLU A 111 -11.25 -9.09 -22.45
CA GLU A 111 -10.00 -8.61 -23.06
C GLU A 111 -9.36 -7.44 -22.28
N ASP A 112 -10.14 -6.70 -21.47
CA ASP A 112 -9.71 -5.54 -20.67
C ASP A 112 -9.63 -5.88 -19.15
N MET A 113 -9.69 -7.15 -18.76
CA MET A 113 -9.60 -7.56 -17.35
C MET A 113 -8.21 -7.27 -16.73
N PRO A 114 -8.13 -6.89 -15.44
CA PRO A 114 -6.84 -6.71 -14.77
C PRO A 114 -5.99 -7.99 -14.73
N VAL A 115 -4.67 -7.83 -14.87
CA VAL A 115 -3.72 -8.96 -14.85
C VAL A 115 -3.80 -9.72 -13.51
N GLY A 116 -4.07 -11.02 -13.58
CA GLY A 116 -4.26 -11.88 -12.41
C GLY A 116 -5.70 -11.90 -11.87
N VAL A 117 -6.67 -11.31 -12.58
CA VAL A 117 -8.10 -11.39 -12.26
C VAL A 117 -8.85 -12.06 -13.42
N THR A 118 -9.65 -13.07 -13.10
CA THR A 118 -10.53 -13.77 -14.05
C THR A 118 -11.99 -13.75 -13.55
N ILE A 119 -12.93 -14.15 -14.40
CA ILE A 119 -14.36 -14.06 -14.10
C ILE A 119 -15.13 -15.18 -14.82
N GLU A 120 -16.07 -15.83 -14.12
CA GLU A 120 -16.87 -16.93 -14.67
C GLU A 120 -18.37 -16.78 -14.35
N GLU A 121 -19.23 -17.35 -15.19
CA GLU A 121 -20.69 -17.33 -14.99
C GLU A 121 -21.09 -18.31 -13.86
N SER A 122 -21.87 -17.83 -12.90
CA SER A 122 -22.34 -18.64 -11.77
C SER A 122 -23.50 -19.56 -12.17
N LYS A 123 -23.77 -20.57 -11.34
CA LYS A 123 -24.98 -21.43 -11.46
C LYS A 123 -26.29 -20.71 -11.11
N LYS A 124 -26.28 -19.37 -11.02
CA LYS A 124 -27.41 -18.48 -10.80
C LYS A 124 -27.43 -17.44 -11.92
N GLU A 125 -28.58 -17.34 -12.59
CA GLU A 125 -28.86 -16.39 -13.66
C GLU A 125 -28.46 -14.94 -13.29
N ASN A 126 -27.66 -14.29 -14.14
CA ASN A 126 -27.09 -12.95 -13.96
C ASN A 126 -26.15 -12.76 -12.75
N TYR A 127 -25.56 -13.84 -12.22
CA TYR A 127 -24.47 -13.78 -11.25
C TYR A 127 -23.14 -14.28 -11.85
N TRP A 128 -22.05 -13.64 -11.47
CA TRP A 128 -20.68 -13.93 -11.91
C TRP A 128 -19.74 -14.04 -10.71
N ILE A 129 -18.75 -14.92 -10.78
CA ILE A 129 -17.72 -15.08 -9.75
C ILE A 129 -16.42 -14.48 -10.28
N ILE A 130 -15.89 -13.50 -9.57
CA ILE A 130 -14.62 -12.83 -9.84
C ILE A 130 -13.54 -13.53 -9.01
N HIS A 131 -12.54 -14.07 -9.68
CA HIS A 131 -11.40 -14.78 -9.09
C HIS A 131 -10.13 -13.93 -9.20
N SER A 132 -9.33 -13.87 -8.14
CA SER A 132 -8.05 -13.15 -8.10
C SER A 132 -6.92 -14.08 -7.66
N GLU A 133 -5.81 -14.08 -8.42
CA GLU A 133 -4.57 -14.78 -8.07
C GLU A 133 -3.95 -14.28 -6.75
N LYS A 134 -4.33 -13.07 -6.31
CA LYS A 134 -3.85 -12.45 -5.06
C LYS A 134 -5.01 -12.11 -4.15
N ILE A 135 -4.83 -12.36 -2.86
CA ILE A 135 -5.79 -11.94 -1.83
C ILE A 135 -5.77 -10.41 -1.74
N GLN A 136 -6.89 -9.77 -2.03
CA GLN A 136 -7.02 -8.31 -2.18
C GLN A 136 -8.34 -7.81 -1.58
N GLU A 137 -8.48 -6.48 -1.48
CA GLU A 137 -9.72 -5.86 -1.01
C GLU A 137 -10.56 -5.29 -2.16
N THR A 138 -9.91 -4.76 -3.21
CA THR A 138 -10.59 -4.11 -4.34
C THR A 138 -10.74 -5.06 -5.53
N PHE A 139 -11.95 -5.18 -6.06
CA PHE A 139 -12.28 -5.95 -7.27
C PHE A 139 -12.72 -4.97 -8.36
N ILE A 140 -12.02 -5.00 -9.50
CA ILE A 140 -12.23 -4.10 -10.64
C ILE A 140 -12.43 -4.93 -11.89
N PHE A 141 -13.49 -4.65 -12.66
CA PHE A 141 -13.78 -5.35 -13.91
C PHE A 141 -14.63 -4.46 -14.87
N PRO A 142 -14.37 -4.50 -16.19
CA PRO A 142 -15.12 -3.73 -17.18
C PRO A 142 -16.39 -4.44 -17.68
N VAL A 143 -17.46 -3.69 -17.86
CA VAL A 143 -18.70 -4.12 -18.52
C VAL A 143 -19.13 -3.12 -19.60
N VAL A 144 -19.84 -3.58 -20.62
CA VAL A 144 -20.39 -2.77 -21.72
C VAL A 144 -21.87 -3.07 -21.92
N PHE A 145 -22.62 -2.05 -22.36
CA PHE A 145 -24.06 -2.12 -22.61
C PHE A 145 -24.36 -1.68 -24.05
N GLU A 146 -25.13 -2.49 -24.77
CA GLU A 146 -25.46 -2.26 -26.19
C GLU A 146 -26.77 -1.45 -26.38
N GLU A 147 -27.52 -1.20 -25.30
CA GLU A 147 -28.74 -0.38 -25.29
C GLU A 147 -28.70 0.74 -24.24
N ALA A 148 -29.48 1.80 -24.46
CA ALA A 148 -29.56 2.95 -23.57
C ALA A 148 -30.61 2.71 -22.49
N GLY A 149 -30.22 2.82 -21.21
CA GLY A 149 -31.06 2.38 -20.10
C GLY A 149 -30.55 2.77 -18.72
N ARG A 150 -31.19 2.20 -17.69
CA ARG A 150 -30.76 2.25 -16.29
C ARG A 150 -30.57 0.81 -15.80
N TYR A 151 -29.35 0.48 -15.40
CA TYR A 151 -28.93 -0.87 -15.00
C TYR A 151 -28.37 -0.85 -13.58
N GLU A 152 -28.26 -2.01 -12.94
CA GLU A 152 -27.70 -2.18 -11.60
C GLU A 152 -26.61 -3.28 -11.59
N ALA A 153 -25.54 -3.04 -10.84
CA ALA A 153 -24.57 -4.05 -10.43
C ALA A 153 -24.51 -4.11 -8.89
N VAL A 154 -24.42 -5.33 -8.33
CA VAL A 154 -24.54 -5.57 -6.88
C VAL A 154 -23.53 -6.62 -6.40
N ILE A 155 -22.74 -6.29 -5.37
CA ILE A 155 -22.02 -7.30 -4.56
C ILE A 155 -22.55 -7.22 -3.14
N ASP A 156 -23.24 -8.29 -2.71
CA ASP A 156 -23.91 -8.37 -1.41
C ASP A 156 -24.86 -7.17 -1.14
N GLU A 157 -24.60 -6.32 -0.14
CA GLU A 157 -25.37 -5.08 0.09
C GLU A 157 -24.89 -3.86 -0.75
N ALA A 158 -23.69 -3.91 -1.36
CA ALA A 158 -23.14 -2.81 -2.15
C ALA A 158 -23.75 -2.74 -3.55
N LYS A 159 -24.16 -1.54 -3.98
CA LYS A 159 -24.91 -1.31 -5.22
C LYS A 159 -24.35 -0.14 -6.04
N VAL A 160 -24.23 -0.35 -7.35
CA VAL A 160 -23.87 0.65 -8.36
C VAL A 160 -25.05 0.80 -9.32
N GLN A 161 -25.57 2.02 -9.48
CA GLN A 161 -26.55 2.35 -10.53
C GLN A 161 -25.79 2.81 -11.79
N ILE A 162 -26.15 2.28 -12.95
CA ILE A 162 -25.43 2.54 -14.22
C ILE A 162 -26.41 3.16 -15.22
N TYR A 163 -26.09 4.35 -15.72
CA TYR A 163 -26.94 5.12 -16.63
C TYR A 163 -26.29 5.19 -18.02
N ILE A 164 -26.87 4.51 -18.99
CA ILE A 164 -26.31 4.40 -20.35
C ILE A 164 -27.09 5.29 -21.31
N GLN A 165 -26.38 6.25 -21.91
CA GLN A 165 -26.92 7.23 -22.84
C GLN A 165 -26.84 6.73 -24.29
N PRO A 166 -27.81 7.06 -25.16
CA PRO A 166 -27.74 6.72 -26.57
C PRO A 166 -26.63 7.54 -27.27
N VAL A 167 -25.93 6.93 -28.22
CA VAL A 167 -24.94 7.63 -29.05
C VAL A 167 -25.67 8.50 -30.08
N GLU A 168 -25.55 9.82 -29.97
CA GLU A 168 -26.05 10.74 -31.00
C GLU A 168 -25.35 10.49 -32.34
N THR A 169 -26.11 10.04 -33.33
CA THR A 169 -25.58 9.67 -34.64
C THR A 169 -25.29 10.91 -35.49
N ILE A 170 -24.10 11.48 -35.35
CA ILE A 170 -23.61 12.53 -36.25
C ILE A 170 -23.43 11.93 -37.65
N LEU A 171 -24.42 12.14 -38.52
CA LEU A 171 -24.33 11.79 -39.94
C LEU A 171 -23.36 12.74 -40.66
N THR A 172 -22.09 12.35 -40.71
CA THR A 172 -21.10 12.99 -41.58
C THR A 172 -21.24 12.46 -43.01
N ASP A 173 -21.65 13.32 -43.94
CA ASP A 173 -21.47 13.08 -45.37
C ASP A 173 -20.04 13.45 -45.82
N GLU A 174 -19.56 12.80 -46.87
CA GLU A 174 -18.21 13.04 -47.39
C GLU A 174 -18.11 14.47 -47.98
N HIS A 175 -16.94 15.10 -47.82
CA HIS A 175 -16.63 16.51 -48.19
C HIS A 175 -17.00 17.57 -47.13
N GLY A 176 -16.61 17.34 -45.88
CA GLY A 176 -16.81 18.27 -44.76
C GLY A 176 -16.49 19.75 -45.08
N LYS A 177 -17.55 20.56 -45.12
CA LYS A 177 -17.54 22.02 -45.12
C LYS A 177 -18.84 22.55 -44.54
N THR A 178 -18.76 23.31 -43.46
CA THR A 178 -19.90 24.02 -42.89
C THR A 178 -20.30 25.18 -43.80
N ASN A 179 -21.55 25.17 -44.30
CA ASN A 179 -22.15 26.28 -45.01
C ASN A 179 -23.31 26.86 -44.19
N VAL A 180 -23.13 28.11 -43.76
CA VAL A 180 -24.22 28.99 -43.35
C VAL A 180 -24.65 29.79 -44.58
N ASP A 181 -25.93 29.83 -44.93
CA ASP A 181 -26.52 31.07 -45.46
C ASP A 181 -28.04 31.17 -45.24
N LYS A 182 -28.60 32.35 -45.52
CA LYS A 182 -30.00 32.72 -45.19
C LYS A 182 -30.96 32.52 -46.37
N ASP A 183 -32.26 32.53 -46.08
CA ASP A 183 -33.23 33.57 -46.50
C ASP A 183 -34.67 33.13 -46.12
N GLU A 184 -35.74 33.95 -46.12
CA GLU A 184 -35.91 35.35 -46.56
C GLU A 184 -36.90 36.10 -45.61
N SER A 185 -37.16 37.39 -45.89
CA SER A 185 -37.94 38.29 -45.02
C SER A 185 -39.32 38.71 -45.56
N THR A 186 -40.28 39.01 -44.68
CA THR A 186 -41.39 39.98 -44.89
C THR A 186 -42.24 40.06 -43.60
N GLU A 187 -42.93 41.15 -43.21
CA GLU A 187 -42.98 42.53 -43.72
C GLU A 187 -43.20 43.50 -42.51
N ALA A 188 -42.88 44.78 -42.64
CA ALA A 188 -42.84 45.74 -41.53
C ALA A 188 -44.09 46.63 -41.37
N LYS A 189 -44.28 47.20 -40.17
CA LYS A 189 -44.88 48.54 -39.98
C LYS A 189 -44.51 49.19 -38.65
N GLU A 190 -44.59 50.52 -38.64
CA GLU A 190 -43.98 51.40 -37.64
C GLU A 190 -44.96 51.93 -36.57
N SER A 191 -44.37 52.49 -35.52
CA SER A 191 -44.62 53.86 -35.01
C SER A 191 -45.41 54.10 -33.70
N THR A 192 -44.84 55.09 -32.98
CA THR A 192 -45.44 56.03 -32.02
C THR A 192 -45.74 55.63 -30.57
N GLU A 193 -45.37 56.57 -29.69
CA GLU A 193 -45.57 56.60 -28.24
C GLU A 193 -47.00 57.02 -27.87
N ASN A 194 -47.52 56.59 -26.70
CA ASN A 194 -47.70 57.56 -25.61
C ASN A 194 -47.94 56.99 -24.20
N LYS A 195 -47.86 57.93 -23.25
CA LYS A 195 -47.84 57.84 -21.79
C LYS A 195 -49.10 57.30 -21.08
N HIS A 196 -48.86 56.99 -19.79
CA HIS A 196 -49.81 56.89 -18.66
C HIS A 196 -50.67 55.61 -18.61
N THR A 197 -51.08 55.12 -17.43
CA THR A 197 -51.02 55.71 -16.07
C THR A 197 -50.61 54.65 -15.04
N ALA A 198 -50.23 55.06 -13.82
CA ALA A 198 -50.07 54.14 -12.69
C ALA A 198 -51.38 53.94 -11.93
N THR A 199 -51.64 52.71 -11.50
CA THR A 199 -52.54 52.32 -10.40
C THR A 199 -51.87 51.17 -9.65
N ASP A 200 -52.01 51.15 -8.33
CA ASP A 200 -51.76 49.94 -7.53
C ASP A 200 -52.82 48.88 -7.89
N ASP A 201 -52.43 47.62 -7.94
CA ASP A 201 -53.29 46.46 -7.73
C ASP A 201 -52.46 45.34 -7.10
N GLU A 202 -53.01 44.68 -6.09
CA GLU A 202 -52.35 43.55 -5.40
C GLU A 202 -52.40 42.31 -6.31
N VAL A 203 -51.24 41.77 -6.69
CA VAL A 203 -51.16 40.55 -7.51
C VAL A 203 -50.83 39.34 -6.65
N GLU A 204 -51.69 38.33 -6.76
CA GLU A 204 -51.72 37.13 -5.94
C GLU A 204 -50.43 36.28 -6.01
N ILE A 205 -50.17 35.54 -4.93
CA ILE A 205 -49.02 34.64 -4.76
C ILE A 205 -49.16 33.35 -5.61
N ASP A 206 -50.32 33.16 -6.26
CA ASP A 206 -50.80 31.89 -6.82
C ASP A 206 -50.29 31.56 -8.24
N LYS A 207 -49.02 31.87 -8.51
CA LYS A 207 -48.27 31.44 -9.72
C LYS A 207 -46.92 30.79 -9.40
N ALA A 208 -46.80 30.18 -8.23
CA ALA A 208 -45.79 29.15 -7.99
C ALA A 208 -46.12 27.88 -8.83
N VAL A 209 -45.17 26.94 -8.91
CA VAL A 209 -45.33 25.62 -9.57
C VAL A 209 -45.57 25.68 -11.09
N SER A 210 -44.61 26.25 -11.81
CA SER A 210 -44.41 26.05 -13.27
C SER A 210 -42.95 25.75 -13.64
N TYR A 211 -42.12 25.44 -12.62
CA TYR A 211 -40.65 25.35 -12.68
C TYR A 211 -40.10 24.17 -11.85
N ILE A 212 -40.96 23.22 -11.50
CA ILE A 212 -40.63 22.04 -10.71
C ILE A 212 -40.76 20.85 -11.68
N SER A 213 -39.72 20.03 -11.76
CA SER A 213 -39.73 18.78 -12.53
C SER A 213 -40.80 17.82 -11.96
N PRO A 214 -41.32 16.83 -12.72
CA PRO A 214 -42.16 15.78 -12.13
C PRO A 214 -41.50 14.99 -10.98
N GLU A 215 -40.18 15.11 -10.76
CA GLU A 215 -39.50 14.58 -9.58
C GLU A 215 -39.55 15.55 -8.38
N GLU A 216 -39.99 15.04 -7.22
CA GLU A 216 -40.22 15.84 -6.01
C GLU A 216 -38.91 16.40 -5.44
N GLY A 217 -38.81 17.73 -5.37
CA GLY A 217 -37.65 18.44 -4.81
C GLY A 217 -36.61 18.91 -5.83
N VAL A 218 -36.82 18.69 -7.13
CA VAL A 218 -35.95 19.13 -8.23
C VAL A 218 -36.51 20.38 -8.93
N ALA A 219 -35.67 21.37 -9.18
CA ALA A 219 -36.05 22.59 -9.92
C ALA A 219 -35.08 22.92 -11.05
N GLU A 220 -35.62 23.04 -12.26
CA GLU A 220 -34.89 23.46 -13.46
C GLU A 220 -34.79 24.99 -13.53
N VAL A 221 -33.60 25.52 -13.81
CA VAL A 221 -33.33 26.96 -13.83
C VAL A 221 -32.59 27.38 -15.11
N THR A 222 -33.09 28.45 -15.73
CA THR A 222 -32.57 29.00 -17.00
C THR A 222 -32.04 30.43 -16.88
N ASN A 223 -32.14 31.01 -15.69
CA ASN A 223 -31.79 32.40 -15.39
C ASN A 223 -31.73 32.67 -13.87
N TRP A 224 -31.14 33.81 -13.49
CA TRP A 224 -30.98 34.26 -12.10
C TRP A 224 -32.28 34.33 -11.28
N THR A 225 -33.43 34.64 -11.88
CA THR A 225 -34.70 34.77 -11.14
C THR A 225 -35.15 33.42 -10.62
N ASP A 226 -35.07 32.39 -11.46
CA ASP A 226 -35.48 31.03 -11.12
C ASP A 226 -34.45 30.36 -10.20
N PHE A 227 -33.16 30.61 -10.44
CA PHE A 227 -32.08 30.22 -9.52
C PHE A 227 -32.29 30.80 -8.11
N GLY A 228 -32.57 32.10 -7.99
CA GLY A 228 -32.82 32.75 -6.70
C GLY A 228 -34.08 32.26 -5.98
N ARG A 229 -35.13 31.90 -6.74
CA ARG A 229 -36.35 31.27 -6.20
C ARG A 229 -36.07 29.87 -5.65
N ALA A 230 -35.39 29.03 -6.43
CA ALA A 230 -35.06 27.67 -6.05
C ALA A 230 -34.10 27.62 -4.84
N LEU A 231 -33.10 28.51 -4.82
CA LEU A 231 -32.19 28.69 -3.68
C LEU A 231 -32.90 29.03 -2.37
N GLY A 232 -33.97 29.84 -2.40
CA GLY A 232 -34.69 30.24 -1.20
C GLY A 232 -35.89 29.37 -0.83
N THR A 233 -36.18 28.32 -1.61
CA THR A 233 -37.30 27.41 -1.38
C THR A 233 -36.84 26.18 -0.59
N PRO A 234 -37.28 25.97 0.67
CA PRO A 234 -36.73 24.92 1.53
C PRO A 234 -36.97 23.48 1.03
N SER A 235 -38.03 23.27 0.24
CA SER A 235 -38.41 21.95 -0.31
C SER A 235 -37.65 21.57 -1.59
N ILE A 236 -36.77 22.43 -2.10
CA ILE A 236 -35.92 22.11 -3.27
C ILE A 236 -34.56 21.65 -2.75
N THR A 237 -34.19 20.40 -3.03
CA THR A 237 -32.91 19.79 -2.67
C THR A 237 -31.92 19.73 -3.82
N THR A 238 -32.41 19.84 -5.06
CA THR A 238 -31.60 19.82 -6.28
C THR A 238 -32.00 20.95 -7.22
N ILE A 239 -31.01 21.71 -7.69
CA ILE A 239 -31.17 22.76 -8.70
C ILE A 239 -30.44 22.32 -9.96
N GLU A 240 -31.17 22.14 -11.05
CA GLU A 240 -30.65 21.78 -12.35
C GLU A 240 -30.53 23.03 -13.22
N VAL A 241 -29.30 23.47 -13.50
CA VAL A 241 -29.08 24.50 -14.52
C VAL A 241 -29.26 23.83 -15.88
N THR A 242 -30.17 24.39 -16.70
CA THR A 242 -30.49 23.87 -18.05
C THR A 242 -30.16 24.89 -19.15
N LYS A 243 -29.50 25.99 -18.78
CA LYS A 243 -29.02 27.04 -19.68
C LYS A 243 -28.01 27.95 -19.00
N ASP A 244 -26.98 28.38 -19.73
CA ASP A 244 -26.08 29.46 -19.32
C ASP A 244 -26.86 30.73 -18.93
N PHE A 245 -26.44 31.43 -17.86
CA PHE A 245 -27.01 32.73 -17.49
C PHE A 245 -26.04 33.68 -16.77
N GLU A 246 -26.31 34.98 -16.88
CA GLU A 246 -25.69 36.02 -16.06
C GLU A 246 -26.61 36.48 -14.92
N VAL A 247 -26.01 36.98 -13.83
CA VAL A 247 -26.71 37.75 -12.80
C VAL A 247 -26.99 39.15 -13.35
N PRO A 248 -28.25 39.52 -13.65
CA PRO A 248 -28.57 40.75 -14.37
C PRO A 248 -28.26 42.01 -13.56
N ALA A 249 -28.26 43.16 -14.23
CA ALA A 249 -27.98 44.46 -13.61
C ALA A 249 -28.87 44.75 -12.39
N ASN A 250 -30.18 44.44 -12.44
CA ASN A 250 -30.99 44.34 -11.23
C ASN A 250 -30.94 42.91 -10.68
N SER A 251 -30.00 42.67 -9.77
CA SER A 251 -29.74 41.37 -9.14
C SER A 251 -30.72 40.99 -8.01
N THR A 252 -31.80 41.75 -7.78
CA THR A 252 -32.82 41.40 -6.76
C THR A 252 -33.91 40.47 -7.32
N VAL A 253 -34.41 39.56 -6.48
CA VAL A 253 -35.49 38.60 -6.81
C VAL A 253 -36.60 38.76 -5.77
N PRO A 254 -37.77 39.35 -6.11
CA PRO A 254 -38.81 39.68 -5.14
C PRO A 254 -39.23 38.51 -4.25
N GLY A 255 -39.12 38.68 -2.93
CA GLY A 255 -39.41 37.65 -1.91
C GLY A 255 -38.23 36.73 -1.56
N PHE A 256 -37.18 36.65 -2.40
CA PHE A 256 -36.09 35.69 -2.25
C PHE A 256 -34.72 36.35 -2.05
N ILE A 257 -34.34 37.28 -2.93
CA ILE A 257 -33.03 37.94 -2.93
C ILE A 257 -33.22 39.46 -2.86
N THR A 258 -32.60 40.08 -1.86
CA THR A 258 -32.65 41.53 -1.60
C THR A 258 -31.24 42.14 -1.64
N GLY A 259 -31.10 43.47 -1.47
CA GLY A 259 -29.81 44.14 -1.43
C GLY A 259 -29.66 45.22 -2.50
N VAL A 260 -28.42 45.52 -2.89
CA VAL A 260 -28.13 46.54 -3.91
C VAL A 260 -28.21 45.89 -5.29
N GLY A 261 -29.36 46.05 -5.96
CA GLY A 261 -29.61 45.59 -7.33
C GLY A 261 -28.77 46.33 -8.37
N SER A 262 -27.46 46.06 -8.40
CA SER A 262 -26.50 46.56 -9.38
C SER A 262 -25.45 45.49 -9.68
N ASN A 263 -24.92 45.45 -10.91
CA ASN A 263 -23.79 44.59 -11.27
C ASN A 263 -22.71 45.36 -12.09
N PRO A 264 -21.98 46.32 -11.50
CA PRO A 264 -20.95 47.09 -12.21
C PRO A 264 -19.55 46.44 -12.14
N SER A 265 -18.88 46.41 -13.29
CA SER A 265 -17.48 46.00 -13.47
C SER A 265 -16.51 46.73 -12.51
N GLY A 266 -15.52 46.01 -12.00
CA GLY A 266 -14.50 46.54 -11.06
C GLY A 266 -14.95 46.72 -9.61
N THR A 267 -16.17 46.31 -9.25
CA THR A 267 -16.73 46.50 -7.89
C THR A 267 -17.01 45.18 -7.17
N ALA A 268 -17.32 45.26 -5.88
CA ALA A 268 -17.91 44.18 -5.10
C ALA A 268 -19.31 44.63 -4.64
N GLN A 269 -20.34 43.86 -4.98
CA GLN A 269 -21.74 44.08 -4.62
C GLN A 269 -22.27 42.87 -3.84
N PHE A 270 -23.17 43.11 -2.90
CA PHE A 270 -23.80 42.04 -2.11
C PHE A 270 -25.30 41.99 -2.38
N VAL A 271 -25.79 40.76 -2.55
CA VAL A 271 -27.21 40.44 -2.52
C VAL A 271 -27.48 39.33 -1.51
N TYR A 272 -28.62 39.41 -0.86
CA TYR A 272 -28.91 38.71 0.38
C TYR A 272 -30.09 37.77 0.17
N LEU A 273 -29.86 36.46 0.34
CA LEU A 273 -30.91 35.46 0.39
C LEU A 273 -31.64 35.59 1.73
N THR A 274 -32.96 35.77 1.69
CA THR A 274 -33.79 36.17 2.85
C THR A 274 -34.87 35.20 3.35
N PRO A 275 -35.40 34.21 2.59
CA PRO A 275 -36.40 33.28 3.08
C PRO A 275 -35.97 32.54 4.35
N ALA A 276 -36.79 32.60 5.39
CA ALA A 276 -36.45 32.04 6.70
C ALA A 276 -36.44 30.51 6.69
N ASN A 277 -35.49 29.89 7.41
CA ASN A 277 -35.31 28.44 7.50
C ASN A 277 -35.15 27.73 6.13
N SER A 278 -34.50 28.38 5.17
CA SER A 278 -34.22 27.85 3.82
C SER A 278 -32.89 27.09 3.70
N SER A 279 -32.10 26.98 4.76
CA SER A 279 -30.92 26.11 4.77
C SER A 279 -31.31 24.63 4.79
N ARG A 280 -30.55 23.84 4.01
CA ARG A 280 -30.62 22.38 3.94
C ARG A 280 -29.37 21.84 3.25
N LYS A 281 -29.31 20.51 3.09
CA LYS A 281 -28.47 19.87 2.07
C LYS A 281 -29.02 20.18 0.68
N LEU A 282 -28.22 20.85 -0.15
CA LEU A 282 -28.59 21.33 -1.49
C LEU A 282 -27.51 20.94 -2.49
N VAL A 283 -27.91 20.42 -3.64
CA VAL A 283 -27.04 20.28 -4.82
C VAL A 283 -27.44 21.31 -5.88
N VAL A 284 -26.46 21.99 -6.45
CA VAL A 284 -26.58 22.84 -7.63
C VAL A 284 -25.78 22.19 -8.74
N ASN A 285 -26.47 21.49 -9.65
CA ASN A 285 -25.88 20.91 -10.84
C ASN A 285 -25.83 21.98 -11.95
N GLY A 286 -24.63 22.32 -12.39
CA GLY A 286 -24.41 23.23 -13.50
C GLY A 286 -24.57 22.57 -14.87
N ASN A 287 -24.41 21.25 -14.97
CA ASN A 287 -24.52 20.47 -16.21
C ASN A 287 -23.64 21.06 -17.35
N GLY A 288 -22.41 21.45 -17.01
CA GLY A 288 -21.44 22.11 -17.88
C GLY A 288 -21.69 23.59 -18.15
N HIS A 289 -22.81 24.16 -17.70
CA HIS A 289 -23.22 25.53 -18.06
C HIS A 289 -22.36 26.64 -17.43
N HIS A 290 -22.42 27.80 -18.09
CA HIS A 290 -21.76 29.03 -17.68
C HIS A 290 -22.65 29.91 -16.80
N ILE A 291 -22.19 30.26 -15.59
CA ILE A 291 -22.90 31.13 -14.63
C ILE A 291 -22.07 32.39 -14.33
N ASP A 292 -22.51 33.56 -14.77
CA ASP A 292 -21.75 34.81 -14.63
C ASP A 292 -22.30 35.75 -13.54
N PHE A 293 -21.68 35.71 -12.37
CA PHE A 293 -22.03 36.55 -11.22
C PHE A 293 -21.57 38.00 -11.36
N GLY A 294 -20.57 38.31 -12.21
CA GLY A 294 -20.10 39.68 -12.37
C GLY A 294 -19.44 40.19 -11.10
N SER A 295 -19.91 41.32 -10.57
CA SER A 295 -19.51 41.87 -9.28
C SER A 295 -20.40 41.44 -8.11
N VAL A 296 -21.41 40.59 -8.31
CA VAL A 296 -22.35 40.19 -7.27
C VAL A 296 -21.83 38.98 -6.49
N SER A 297 -21.84 39.07 -5.16
CA SER A 297 -21.68 37.93 -4.24
C SER A 297 -23.00 37.67 -3.54
N LEU A 298 -23.44 36.40 -3.55
CA LEU A 298 -24.66 35.96 -2.90
C LEU A 298 -24.38 35.56 -1.45
N VAL A 299 -25.20 36.09 -0.53
CA VAL A 299 -25.02 35.96 0.92
C VAL A 299 -26.27 35.37 1.58
N PRO A 300 -26.21 34.17 2.20
CA PRO A 300 -27.28 33.67 3.06
C PRO A 300 -27.34 34.47 4.37
N MET A 301 -28.45 35.17 4.62
CA MET A 301 -28.66 35.89 5.88
C MET A 301 -28.92 34.91 7.03
N GLY A 302 -28.56 35.29 8.26
CA GLY A 302 -28.70 34.44 9.46
C GLY A 302 -30.14 33.96 9.77
N ALA A 303 -31.17 34.55 9.16
CA ALA A 303 -32.55 34.07 9.20
C ALA A 303 -32.83 32.87 8.27
N THR A 304 -32.02 32.67 7.22
CA THR A 304 -32.11 31.48 6.34
C THR A 304 -31.76 30.19 7.09
N HIS A 305 -30.97 30.28 8.15
CA HIS A 305 -30.42 29.13 8.85
C HIS A 305 -31.43 28.46 9.78
N ASN A 306 -31.62 27.15 9.57
CA ASN A 306 -32.36 26.22 10.41
C ASN A 306 -31.36 25.37 11.23
N ALA A 307 -31.49 25.36 12.55
CA ALA A 307 -30.56 24.65 13.43
C ALA A 307 -30.67 23.10 13.33
N GLN A 308 -31.77 22.57 12.79
CA GLN A 308 -31.97 21.15 12.50
C GLN A 308 -31.54 20.76 11.08
N SER A 309 -31.25 21.74 10.22
CA SER A 309 -30.84 21.53 8.84
C SER A 309 -29.92 22.68 8.40
N PRO A 310 -28.64 22.68 8.81
CA PRO A 310 -27.70 23.75 8.45
C PRO A 310 -27.44 23.78 6.93
N TRP A 311 -26.72 24.80 6.46
CA TRP A 311 -26.35 24.89 5.06
C TRP A 311 -25.27 23.85 4.72
N ASP A 312 -25.59 22.91 3.82
CA ASP A 312 -24.65 21.98 3.21
C ASP A 312 -24.84 22.04 1.69
N ILE A 313 -24.16 22.99 1.03
CA ILE A 313 -24.36 23.27 -0.40
C ILE A 313 -23.23 22.67 -1.23
N THR A 314 -23.57 21.83 -2.20
CA THR A 314 -22.65 21.35 -3.23
C THR A 314 -22.91 22.11 -4.54
N PHE A 315 -21.88 22.72 -5.12
CA PHE A 315 -21.89 23.17 -6.51
C PHE A 315 -21.18 22.12 -7.37
N ASN A 316 -21.81 21.64 -8.43
CA ASN A 316 -21.36 20.51 -9.24
C ASN A 316 -21.30 20.91 -10.72
N ASP A 317 -20.26 20.50 -11.46
CA ASP A 317 -20.13 20.59 -12.92
C ASP A 317 -20.56 21.96 -13.51
N ALA A 318 -19.74 23.00 -13.29
CA ALA A 318 -20.09 24.38 -13.68
C ALA A 318 -18.86 25.23 -14.03
N THR A 319 -19.04 26.17 -14.98
CA THR A 319 -18.07 27.27 -15.19
C THR A 319 -18.62 28.58 -14.61
N ILE A 320 -18.04 29.06 -13.52
CA ILE A 320 -18.54 30.23 -12.77
C ILE A 320 -17.62 31.44 -12.96
N TYR A 321 -18.17 32.59 -13.36
CA TYR A 321 -17.42 33.84 -13.45
C TYR A 321 -17.72 34.76 -12.26
N SER A 322 -16.69 35.22 -11.57
CA SER A 322 -16.82 36.12 -10.41
C SER A 322 -15.70 37.15 -10.38
N GLY A 323 -16.05 38.42 -10.51
CA GLY A 323 -15.17 39.57 -10.28
C GLY A 323 -15.24 40.12 -8.84
N ASN A 324 -16.12 39.60 -7.98
CA ASN A 324 -16.24 40.05 -6.60
C ASN A 324 -15.10 39.50 -5.73
N TRP A 325 -14.50 40.35 -4.90
CA TRP A 325 -13.50 39.97 -3.88
C TRP A 325 -14.02 38.87 -2.93
N TRP A 326 -15.31 38.82 -2.65
CA TRP A 326 -15.92 37.83 -1.76
C TRP A 326 -16.34 36.53 -2.46
N GLY A 327 -15.94 36.36 -3.73
CA GLY A 327 -16.37 35.27 -4.60
C GLY A 327 -17.86 35.32 -4.94
N PHE A 328 -18.34 34.31 -5.68
CA PHE A 328 -19.76 34.24 -6.06
C PHE A 328 -20.67 33.94 -4.85
N TRP A 329 -20.13 33.28 -3.82
CA TRP A 329 -20.83 32.91 -2.60
C TRP A 329 -20.03 33.30 -1.34
N SER A 330 -20.68 33.99 -0.40
CA SER A 330 -20.05 34.51 0.82
C SER A 330 -20.96 34.36 2.03
N VAL A 331 -20.51 33.63 3.05
CA VAL A 331 -21.30 33.43 4.29
C VAL A 331 -20.96 34.43 5.39
N GLN A 332 -19.76 35.03 5.35
CA GLN A 332 -19.25 35.85 6.46
C GLN A 332 -20.10 37.11 6.72
N GLN A 333 -20.73 37.64 5.67
CA GLN A 333 -21.53 38.87 5.72
C GLN A 333 -22.98 38.64 6.20
N GLY A 334 -23.41 37.38 6.38
CA GLY A 334 -24.81 37.04 6.66
C GLY A 334 -25.03 36.05 7.81
N LEU A 335 -24.20 35.01 7.93
CA LEU A 335 -24.31 33.99 8.98
C LEU A 335 -23.46 34.34 10.20
N THR A 336 -23.96 34.06 11.40
CA THR A 336 -23.16 34.17 12.63
C THR A 336 -22.05 33.12 12.71
N LEU A 337 -21.03 33.33 13.55
CA LEU A 337 -19.90 32.41 13.74
C LEU A 337 -20.35 30.96 13.98
N ALA A 338 -21.29 30.75 14.92
CA ALA A 338 -21.81 29.43 15.25
C ALA A 338 -22.55 28.77 14.06
N GLN A 339 -23.28 29.56 13.26
CA GLN A 339 -23.98 29.07 12.07
C GLN A 339 -22.98 28.68 10.95
N GLN A 340 -21.91 29.46 10.76
CA GLN A 340 -20.83 29.12 9.82
C GLN A 340 -20.08 27.85 10.23
N GLN A 341 -19.75 27.71 11.51
CA GLN A 341 -18.98 26.55 12.03
C GLN A 341 -19.67 25.20 11.76
N ILE A 342 -21.00 25.16 11.79
CA ILE A 342 -21.83 23.96 11.50
C ILE A 342 -22.37 23.90 10.07
N SER A 343 -21.99 24.85 9.21
CA SER A 343 -22.29 24.80 7.78
C SER A 343 -21.14 24.15 7.00
N ARG A 344 -21.42 23.78 5.74
CA ARG A 344 -20.53 23.12 4.81
C ARG A 344 -20.76 23.66 3.40
N ILE A 345 -19.68 23.76 2.62
CA ILE A 345 -19.74 24.06 1.18
C ILE A 345 -18.87 23.03 0.47
N ALA A 346 -19.38 22.43 -0.61
CA ALA A 346 -18.65 21.51 -1.45
C ALA A 346 -18.63 22.00 -2.89
N LEU A 347 -17.54 21.72 -3.61
CA LEU A 347 -17.45 21.92 -5.05
C LEU A 347 -17.00 20.59 -5.68
N LYS A 348 -17.67 20.18 -6.76
CA LYS A 348 -17.28 19.05 -7.61
C LYS A 348 -17.18 19.49 -9.06
N ASP A 349 -16.03 19.28 -9.70
CA ASP A 349 -15.83 19.56 -11.13
C ASP A 349 -16.17 21.02 -11.56
N VAL A 350 -15.94 21.99 -10.66
CA VAL A 350 -16.22 23.42 -10.88
C VAL A 350 -14.97 24.18 -11.30
N SER A 351 -15.08 24.96 -12.37
CA SER A 351 -14.06 25.93 -12.79
C SER A 351 -14.52 27.35 -12.54
N VAL A 352 -13.79 28.11 -11.73
CA VAL A 352 -14.08 29.50 -11.40
C VAL A 352 -13.07 30.43 -12.08
N VAL A 353 -13.52 31.60 -12.55
CA VAL A 353 -12.67 32.56 -13.25
C VAL A 353 -12.95 33.99 -12.76
N GLY A 354 -11.90 34.70 -12.40
CA GLY A 354 -11.95 36.13 -12.09
C GLY A 354 -11.21 36.46 -10.81
N ASN A 355 -11.81 36.17 -9.66
CA ASN A 355 -11.31 36.60 -8.35
C ASN A 355 -11.29 35.45 -7.34
N GLN A 356 -11.30 35.74 -6.03
CA GLN A 356 -11.44 34.73 -4.99
C GLN A 356 -12.62 33.80 -5.29
N MET A 357 -12.46 32.50 -5.05
CA MET A 357 -13.45 31.49 -5.43
C MET A 357 -14.75 31.69 -4.63
N LEU A 358 -14.60 31.75 -3.30
CA LEU A 358 -15.68 31.92 -2.32
C LEU A 358 -15.15 32.46 -0.99
N ALA A 359 -16.04 32.96 -0.14
CA ALA A 359 -15.71 33.46 1.20
C ALA A 359 -16.38 32.61 2.31
N PRO A 360 -15.79 31.44 2.67
CA PRO A 360 -16.35 30.48 3.62
C PRO A 360 -16.00 30.82 5.09
N TYR A 361 -14.84 31.47 5.32
CA TYR A 361 -14.36 32.00 6.60
C TYR A 361 -14.32 31.01 7.77
N TYR A 362 -15.43 30.75 8.46
CA TYR A 362 -15.48 29.80 9.59
C TYR A 362 -16.10 28.43 9.24
N THR A 363 -16.50 28.28 7.98
CA THR A 363 -17.16 27.11 7.38
C THR A 363 -16.14 26.05 6.98
N HIS A 364 -16.57 24.79 6.83
CA HIS A 364 -15.76 23.75 6.20
C HIS A 364 -15.96 23.75 4.67
N VAL A 365 -14.91 23.46 3.91
CA VAL A 365 -14.96 23.34 2.45
C VAL A 365 -14.39 22.00 1.99
N ASP A 366 -15.12 21.30 1.12
CA ASP A 366 -14.66 20.08 0.44
C ASP A 366 -14.54 20.31 -1.08
N LEU A 367 -13.45 19.84 -1.69
CA LEU A 367 -13.19 19.92 -3.14
C LEU A 367 -13.07 18.52 -3.73
N TYR A 368 -13.90 18.21 -4.72
CA TYR A 368 -14.00 16.91 -5.40
C TYR A 368 -13.70 17.06 -6.91
N GLY A 369 -13.20 15.99 -7.53
CA GLY A 369 -12.94 15.98 -8.98
C GLY A 369 -11.97 17.08 -9.39
N LYS A 370 -12.23 17.75 -10.53
CA LYS A 370 -11.36 18.78 -11.09
C LYS A 370 -11.82 20.19 -10.73
N ILE A 371 -11.16 20.83 -9.75
CA ILE A 371 -11.43 22.22 -9.36
C ILE A 371 -10.37 23.16 -9.94
N ASN A 372 -10.79 24.28 -10.51
CA ASN A 372 -9.88 25.32 -11.02
C ASN A 372 -10.31 26.69 -10.50
N ASN A 373 -9.38 27.55 -10.07
CA ASN A 373 -9.65 28.99 -9.94
C ASN A 373 -8.43 29.85 -10.25
N HIS A 374 -8.67 30.95 -10.98
CA HIS A 374 -7.63 31.85 -11.46
C HIS A 374 -7.98 33.31 -11.13
N VAL A 375 -7.22 33.91 -10.21
CA VAL A 375 -7.36 35.33 -9.86
C VAL A 375 -6.66 36.19 -10.92
N VAL A 376 -7.46 36.77 -11.81
CA VAL A 376 -7.06 37.59 -12.97
C VAL A 376 -7.45 39.06 -12.79
N ALA A 377 -6.92 39.96 -13.62
CA ALA A 377 -7.30 41.39 -13.57
C ALA A 377 -8.66 41.69 -14.22
N SER A 378 -9.01 40.94 -15.27
CA SER A 378 -10.32 40.91 -15.91
C SER A 378 -10.54 39.57 -16.59
N TYR A 379 -11.79 39.25 -16.91
CA TYR A 379 -12.16 38.04 -17.65
C TYR A 379 -13.09 38.33 -18.82
N ASN A 380 -13.32 37.30 -19.64
CA ASN A 380 -14.40 37.24 -20.62
C ASN A 380 -15.29 36.03 -20.30
N SER A 381 -16.59 36.18 -20.49
CA SER A 381 -17.61 35.13 -20.37
C SER A 381 -18.50 35.14 -21.64
N PRO A 382 -19.46 34.22 -21.78
CA PRO A 382 -20.48 34.31 -22.85
C PRO A 382 -21.31 35.60 -22.82
N PHE A 383 -21.33 36.32 -21.69
CA PHE A 383 -22.16 37.50 -21.45
C PHE A 383 -21.37 38.81 -21.40
N ARG A 384 -20.10 38.77 -21.00
CA ARG A 384 -19.32 39.96 -20.59
C ARG A 384 -17.92 39.94 -21.17
N THR A 385 -17.55 41.05 -21.82
CA THR A 385 -16.20 41.25 -22.39
C THR A 385 -15.37 42.15 -21.47
N ASN A 386 -14.15 41.73 -21.15
CA ASN A 386 -13.19 42.46 -20.31
C ASN A 386 -13.80 42.97 -18.99
N PHE A 387 -14.55 42.12 -18.29
CA PHE A 387 -15.13 42.46 -16.99
C PHE A 387 -14.02 42.53 -15.95
N ALA A 388 -13.77 43.73 -15.41
CA ALA A 388 -12.73 43.95 -14.43
C ALA A 388 -13.15 43.37 -13.08
N VAL A 389 -12.21 42.73 -12.40
CA VAL A 389 -12.42 42.24 -11.03
C VAL A 389 -12.23 43.38 -10.03
N ASN A 390 -12.71 43.21 -8.79
CA ASN A 390 -12.61 44.26 -7.79
C ASN A 390 -11.16 44.56 -7.35
N THR A 391 -10.30 43.55 -7.27
CA THR A 391 -8.85 43.71 -7.12
C THR A 391 -8.10 42.46 -7.59
N PRO A 392 -7.02 42.55 -8.39
CA PRO A 392 -6.21 41.40 -8.79
C PRO A 392 -5.29 40.89 -7.65
N ASN A 393 -5.32 41.53 -6.48
CA ASN A 393 -4.48 41.19 -5.32
C ASN A 393 -5.18 40.25 -4.34
N SER A 394 -6.25 39.57 -4.78
CA SER A 394 -7.03 38.63 -3.97
C SER A 394 -6.39 37.25 -3.87
N ILE A 395 -6.71 36.54 -2.79
CA ILE A 395 -6.38 35.13 -2.57
C ILE A 395 -7.43 34.20 -3.21
N ASN A 396 -7.15 32.90 -3.36
CA ASN A 396 -8.13 31.94 -3.89
C ASN A 396 -9.17 31.51 -2.84
N ILE A 397 -8.79 31.27 -1.58
CA ILE A 397 -9.71 30.89 -0.49
C ILE A 397 -9.21 31.29 0.92
N GLU A 398 -10.13 31.70 1.80
CA GLU A 398 -9.92 31.93 3.25
C GLU A 398 -10.93 31.09 4.05
N SER A 399 -10.50 30.04 4.75
CA SER A 399 -11.38 29.05 5.40
C SER A 399 -10.96 28.68 6.84
N ARG A 400 -11.84 27.98 7.57
CA ARG A 400 -11.47 27.31 8.81
C ARG A 400 -10.71 26.03 8.49
N SER A 401 -11.31 25.21 7.62
CA SER A 401 -10.79 23.93 7.15
C SER A 401 -11.02 23.80 5.65
N LEU A 402 -10.18 23.03 4.97
CA LEU A 402 -10.29 22.70 3.55
C LEU A 402 -9.83 21.25 3.36
N THR A 403 -10.73 20.39 2.87
CA THR A 403 -10.36 19.06 2.41
C THR A 403 -10.37 19.02 0.89
N ILE A 404 -9.28 18.53 0.31
CA ILE A 404 -9.23 18.09 -1.08
C ILE A 404 -9.43 16.58 -1.05
N LYS A 405 -10.50 16.12 -1.69
CA LYS A 405 -10.99 14.74 -1.58
C LYS A 405 -10.17 13.79 -2.44
N GLU A 406 -10.34 12.50 -2.18
CA GLU A 406 -9.67 11.41 -2.90
C GLU A 406 -9.73 11.59 -4.44
N ASP A 407 -8.59 11.34 -5.10
CA ASP A 407 -8.32 11.54 -6.54
C ASP A 407 -8.59 12.97 -7.11
N ALA A 408 -8.99 13.95 -6.30
CA ALA A 408 -9.33 15.29 -6.78
C ALA A 408 -8.09 16.10 -7.20
N VAL A 409 -8.22 16.86 -8.28
CA VAL A 409 -7.16 17.71 -8.85
C VAL A 409 -7.56 19.17 -8.78
N VAL A 410 -6.91 19.93 -7.91
CA VAL A 410 -7.20 21.35 -7.65
C VAL A 410 -6.09 22.22 -8.23
N ASN A 411 -6.45 23.19 -9.09
CA ASN A 411 -5.52 24.10 -9.74
C ASN A 411 -5.85 25.56 -9.37
N PHE A 412 -5.04 26.17 -8.50
CA PHE A 412 -5.21 27.55 -8.05
C PHE A 412 -4.06 28.43 -8.53
N SER A 413 -4.38 29.58 -9.13
CA SER A 413 -3.37 30.61 -9.42
C SER A 413 -3.79 32.03 -9.01
N THR A 414 -2.81 32.88 -8.67
CA THR A 414 -3.03 34.33 -8.47
C THR A 414 -1.94 35.19 -9.08
N LEU A 415 -2.32 36.40 -9.53
CA LEU A 415 -1.41 37.40 -10.07
C LEU A 415 -0.52 38.09 -9.02
N ASN A 416 -1.02 38.30 -7.80
CA ASN A 416 -0.43 39.21 -6.82
C ASN A 416 -0.56 38.76 -5.35
N SER A 417 -1.01 37.54 -5.07
CA SER A 417 -1.37 37.09 -3.71
C SER A 417 -0.72 35.75 -3.35
N GLY A 418 -1.00 35.27 -2.14
CA GLY A 418 -0.98 33.84 -1.84
C GLY A 418 -2.18 33.10 -2.42
N ASN A 419 -2.36 31.82 -2.09
CA ASN A 419 -3.47 31.00 -2.59
C ASN A 419 -4.47 30.57 -1.50
N VAL A 420 -4.00 30.16 -0.31
CA VAL A 420 -4.86 29.58 0.74
C VAL A 420 -4.54 30.17 2.13
N VAL A 421 -5.57 30.55 2.90
CA VAL A 421 -5.48 30.68 4.37
C VAL A 421 -6.43 29.70 5.06
N ILE A 422 -5.91 28.92 6.02
CA ILE A 422 -6.64 27.95 6.85
C ILE A 422 -6.56 28.37 8.33
N GLY A 423 -7.53 27.98 9.16
CA GLY A 423 -7.56 28.30 10.59
C GLY A 423 -7.91 29.77 10.89
N VAL A 424 -8.71 30.39 10.02
CA VAL A 424 -9.10 31.81 10.11
C VAL A 424 -9.71 32.16 11.48
N GLY A 425 -9.38 33.35 12.00
CA GLY A 425 -9.88 33.85 13.29
C GLY A 425 -9.54 32.96 14.50
N ASN A 426 -8.35 32.36 14.49
CA ASN A 426 -7.82 31.45 15.52
C ASN A 426 -8.65 30.18 15.74
N GLN A 427 -9.63 29.88 14.89
CA GLN A 427 -10.34 28.60 14.95
C GLN A 427 -9.39 27.49 14.49
N SER A 428 -9.39 26.35 15.17
CA SER A 428 -8.63 25.19 14.69
C SER A 428 -9.27 24.61 13.44
N GLY A 429 -8.47 24.30 12.44
CA GLY A 429 -8.88 23.57 11.24
C GLY A 429 -7.68 23.29 10.33
N SER A 430 -7.81 22.27 9.48
CA SER A 430 -6.69 21.74 8.70
C SER A 430 -6.88 21.98 7.20
N LEU A 431 -5.75 22.03 6.48
CA LEU A 431 -5.70 21.63 5.08
C LEU A 431 -5.47 20.12 5.07
N THR A 432 -6.37 19.36 4.46
CA THR A 432 -6.24 17.91 4.32
C THR A 432 -6.30 17.56 2.84
N LEU A 433 -5.32 16.82 2.36
CA LEU A 433 -5.39 16.09 1.09
C LEU A 433 -5.64 14.62 1.43
N GLU A 434 -6.71 14.07 0.86
CA GLU A 434 -6.99 12.64 0.93
C GLU A 434 -6.15 11.86 -0.11
N LYS A 435 -6.36 10.54 -0.22
CA LYS A 435 -5.54 9.65 -1.04
C LYS A 435 -5.45 10.13 -2.51
N ASN A 436 -4.26 10.07 -3.08
CA ASN A 436 -3.92 10.53 -4.45
C ASN A 436 -4.22 12.01 -4.80
N ALA A 437 -4.86 12.77 -3.91
CA ALA A 437 -5.33 14.13 -4.19
C ALA A 437 -4.17 15.05 -4.60
N THR A 438 -4.37 15.87 -5.63
CA THR A 438 -3.33 16.75 -6.20
C THR A 438 -3.71 18.22 -6.09
N PHE A 439 -2.83 19.04 -5.52
CA PHE A 439 -3.02 20.49 -5.36
C PHE A 439 -1.90 21.30 -6.01
N ASN A 440 -2.20 21.94 -7.14
CA ASN A 440 -1.28 22.77 -7.91
C ASN A 440 -1.52 24.26 -7.61
N LEU A 441 -0.45 25.00 -7.31
CA LEU A 441 -0.50 26.31 -6.64
C LEU A 441 0.47 27.32 -7.25
N GLU A 442 0.04 28.05 -8.28
CA GLU A 442 0.85 29.13 -8.89
C GLU A 442 0.68 30.43 -8.09
N SER A 443 1.80 31.02 -7.65
CA SER A 443 1.82 32.13 -6.70
C SER A 443 2.71 33.26 -7.22
N ASN A 444 2.12 34.36 -7.73
CA ASN A 444 2.87 35.43 -8.39
C ASN A 444 2.85 36.79 -7.68
N GLY A 445 3.72 37.68 -8.15
CA GLY A 445 3.74 39.11 -7.82
C GLY A 445 4.62 39.49 -6.65
N THR A 446 4.71 40.80 -6.38
CA THR A 446 5.63 41.37 -5.38
C THR A 446 4.94 42.12 -4.25
N VAL A 447 3.62 42.26 -4.31
CA VAL A 447 2.81 42.96 -3.31
C VAL A 447 2.25 42.01 -2.24
N ALA A 448 1.86 42.58 -1.10
CA ALA A 448 1.05 41.87 -0.12
C ALA A 448 -0.37 41.63 -0.66
N SER A 449 -1.02 40.55 -0.19
CA SER A 449 -2.43 40.29 -0.49
C SER A 449 -3.33 41.42 0.01
N ALA A 450 -4.45 41.64 -0.68
CA ALA A 450 -5.51 42.51 -0.17
C ALA A 450 -6.29 41.85 0.99
N ASN A 451 -6.37 40.52 1.01
CA ASN A 451 -7.18 39.76 1.97
C ASN A 451 -6.68 39.92 3.42
N ALA A 452 -7.62 40.15 4.34
CA ALA A 452 -7.33 40.60 5.69
C ALA A 452 -6.67 39.53 6.58
N ASN A 453 -6.83 38.24 6.29
CA ASN A 453 -6.12 37.18 7.04
C ASN A 453 -4.80 36.78 6.35
N ALA A 454 -4.71 36.94 5.03
CA ALA A 454 -3.58 36.64 4.17
C ALA A 454 -2.42 37.66 4.26
N GLN A 455 -2.24 38.31 5.42
CA GLN A 455 -1.19 39.29 5.69
C GLN A 455 0.22 38.71 5.59
N THR A 456 0.33 37.39 5.77
CA THR A 456 1.53 36.62 5.45
C THR A 456 1.88 36.75 3.96
N GLY A 457 0.91 36.66 3.05
CA GLY A 457 1.12 36.71 1.60
C GLY A 457 1.77 35.45 1.03
N SER A 458 1.72 34.35 1.79
CA SER A 458 2.33 33.04 1.47
C SER A 458 1.42 32.18 0.58
N SER A 459 1.98 31.24 -0.20
CA SER A 459 1.17 30.37 -1.07
C SER A 459 0.14 29.58 -0.26
N ILE A 460 0.57 28.95 0.84
CA ILE A 460 -0.28 28.35 1.88
C ILE A 460 0.06 29.00 3.23
N ASP A 461 -0.96 29.50 3.93
CA ASP A 461 -0.85 30.01 5.30
C ASP A 461 -1.77 29.25 6.26
N ILE A 462 -1.19 28.42 7.12
CA ILE A 462 -1.90 27.69 8.17
C ILE A 462 -1.88 28.57 9.43
N ALA A 463 -2.97 29.31 9.66
CA ALA A 463 -3.10 30.22 10.79
C ALA A 463 -3.27 29.49 12.13
N ASN A 464 -4.07 28.42 12.17
CA ASN A 464 -4.20 27.52 13.32
C ASN A 464 -4.75 26.13 12.94
N GLY A 465 -3.99 25.07 13.22
CA GLY A 465 -4.27 23.69 12.79
C GLY A 465 -3.13 23.14 11.91
N ASN A 466 -3.37 22.07 11.15
CA ASN A 466 -2.33 21.31 10.45
C ASN A 466 -2.45 21.39 8.92
N LEU A 467 -1.38 21.00 8.22
CA LEU A 467 -1.41 20.57 6.83
C LEU A 467 -1.14 19.06 6.83
N ILE A 468 -2.10 18.29 6.33
CA ILE A 468 -2.08 16.82 6.33
C ILE A 468 -2.20 16.33 4.89
N MET A 469 -1.31 15.45 4.47
CA MET A 469 -1.27 14.83 3.15
C MET A 469 -1.30 13.32 3.32
N ASN A 470 -2.39 12.68 2.89
CA ASN A 470 -2.57 11.24 2.97
C ASN A 470 -1.88 10.52 1.79
N GLU A 471 -1.96 9.18 1.80
CA GLU A 471 -1.26 8.27 0.88
C GLU A 471 -1.24 8.76 -0.58
N GLY A 472 -0.04 8.86 -1.16
CA GLY A 472 0.16 9.20 -2.58
C GLY A 472 -0.25 10.62 -3.00
N SER A 473 -0.79 11.46 -2.11
CA SER A 473 -1.24 12.82 -2.43
C SER A 473 -0.09 13.80 -2.72
N ALA A 474 -0.35 14.83 -3.52
CA ALA A 474 0.67 15.76 -4.01
C ALA A 474 0.29 17.24 -3.81
N ILE A 475 1.27 18.04 -3.37
CA ILE A 475 1.20 19.51 -3.40
C ILE A 475 2.35 20.02 -4.26
N ASN A 476 2.03 20.84 -5.27
CA ASN A 476 3.00 21.45 -6.17
C ASN A 476 2.86 22.98 -6.10
N ILE A 477 3.85 23.68 -5.55
CA ILE A 477 3.85 25.14 -5.40
C ILE A 477 4.89 25.77 -6.33
N ASP A 478 4.42 26.40 -7.40
CA ASP A 478 5.20 27.32 -8.22
C ASP A 478 5.11 28.74 -7.63
N THR A 479 6.24 29.34 -7.26
CA THR A 479 6.23 30.68 -6.65
C THR A 479 7.33 31.61 -7.16
N THR A 480 6.91 32.80 -7.64
CA THR A 480 7.81 33.91 -8.01
C THR A 480 7.89 34.99 -6.92
N ARG A 481 7.26 34.74 -5.77
CA ARG A 481 7.03 35.74 -4.72
C ARG A 481 8.21 35.91 -3.77
N ASN A 482 8.45 37.13 -3.32
CA ASN A 482 9.32 37.45 -2.18
C ASN A 482 8.60 37.21 -0.83
N PHE A 483 7.95 36.06 -0.72
CA PHE A 483 7.08 35.61 0.38
C PHE A 483 7.28 34.09 0.58
N ALA A 484 6.79 33.52 1.68
CA ALA A 484 6.93 32.08 1.89
C ALA A 484 6.03 31.27 0.93
N ALA A 485 6.44 30.06 0.58
CA ALA A 485 5.55 29.06 0.00
C ALA A 485 4.62 28.51 1.09
N LEU A 486 5.17 28.11 2.24
CA LEU A 486 4.41 27.62 3.39
C LEU A 486 4.66 28.48 4.64
N THR A 487 3.60 28.77 5.40
CA THR A 487 3.71 29.34 6.75
C THR A 487 2.85 28.56 7.74
N LEU A 488 3.44 28.10 8.84
CA LEU A 488 2.77 27.49 9.99
C LEU A 488 2.81 28.49 11.15
N ARG A 489 1.67 29.12 11.47
CA ARG A 489 1.60 30.24 12.44
C ARG A 489 1.33 29.80 13.87
N SER A 490 0.72 28.63 14.10
CA SER A 490 0.42 28.16 15.45
C SER A 490 1.56 27.34 16.05
N THR A 491 1.69 27.39 17.37
CA THR A 491 2.69 26.63 18.14
C THR A 491 2.39 25.14 18.21
N THR A 492 1.27 24.70 17.62
CA THR A 492 0.82 23.30 17.54
C THR A 492 0.53 22.86 16.10
N SER A 493 0.95 23.64 15.10
CA SER A 493 0.77 23.29 13.69
C SER A 493 1.80 22.27 13.21
N THR A 494 1.34 21.19 12.59
CA THR A 494 2.21 20.22 11.91
C THR A 494 2.06 20.32 10.39
N LEU A 495 3.15 20.08 9.65
CA LEU A 495 3.13 19.60 8.27
C LEU A 495 3.35 18.07 8.31
N GLU A 496 2.35 17.31 7.90
CA GLU A 496 2.31 15.84 7.90
C GLU A 496 2.28 15.38 6.43
N VAL A 497 3.42 14.94 5.92
CA VAL A 497 3.55 14.35 4.57
C VAL A 497 3.60 12.83 4.75
N ASN A 498 2.43 12.19 4.75
CA ASN A 498 2.32 10.75 5.05
C ASN A 498 2.75 9.90 3.84
N ASP A 499 2.68 8.58 3.99
CA ASP A 499 3.43 7.63 3.15
C ASP A 499 3.16 7.79 1.63
N GLY A 500 4.23 7.82 0.83
CA GLY A 500 4.20 8.07 -0.61
C GLY A 500 3.76 9.47 -1.07
N ALA A 501 3.33 10.36 -0.17
CA ALA A 501 2.85 11.71 -0.51
C ALA A 501 4.01 12.68 -0.84
N LYS A 502 3.77 13.71 -1.65
CA LYS A 502 4.81 14.54 -2.26
C LYS A 502 4.55 16.04 -2.11
N PHE A 503 5.35 16.71 -1.28
CA PHE A 503 5.29 18.16 -1.08
C PHE A 503 6.43 18.86 -1.83
N ASN A 504 6.10 19.50 -2.94
CA ASN A 504 7.04 20.10 -3.89
C ASN A 504 6.93 21.64 -3.89
N ILE A 505 8.06 22.34 -3.78
CA ILE A 505 8.16 23.79 -3.96
C ILE A 505 9.22 24.10 -5.03
N GLU A 506 8.78 24.74 -6.12
CA GLU A 506 9.63 25.41 -7.10
C GLU A 506 9.57 26.92 -6.85
N SER A 507 10.66 27.49 -6.35
CA SER A 507 10.76 28.91 -6.00
C SER A 507 11.75 29.62 -6.90
N THR A 508 11.30 30.66 -7.63
CA THR A 508 12.18 31.50 -8.44
C THR A 508 12.20 32.94 -7.94
N ASN A 509 13.35 33.61 -8.06
CA ASN A 509 13.54 35.04 -7.78
C ASN A 509 13.29 35.47 -6.31
N HIS A 510 13.14 34.53 -5.37
CA HIS A 510 13.00 34.80 -3.93
C HIS A 510 14.31 35.35 -3.36
N SER A 511 14.42 36.67 -3.41
CA SER A 511 15.64 37.46 -3.26
C SER A 511 15.75 38.15 -1.89
N PHE A 512 14.83 37.86 -0.95
CA PHE A 512 14.71 38.58 0.32
C PHE A 512 15.88 38.36 1.28
N THR A 513 16.36 39.43 1.92
CA THR A 513 17.64 39.50 2.65
C THR A 513 17.50 39.50 4.19
N GLY A 514 16.53 38.77 4.73
CA GLY A 514 16.42 38.53 6.17
C GLY A 514 15.41 37.47 6.55
N ASN A 515 15.68 36.72 7.62
CA ASN A 515 14.74 35.77 8.19
C ASN A 515 13.54 36.52 8.80
N GLY A 516 12.32 36.03 8.56
CA GLY A 516 11.09 36.64 9.06
C GLY A 516 9.87 35.74 8.81
N VAL A 517 8.79 35.98 9.56
CA VAL A 517 7.61 35.08 9.66
C VAL A 517 6.97 34.72 8.31
N ASN A 518 7.13 35.57 7.29
CA ASN A 518 6.67 35.34 5.92
C ASN A 518 7.78 35.63 4.86
N ARG A 519 9.05 35.35 5.20
CA ARG A 519 10.22 35.74 4.38
C ARG A 519 11.25 34.64 4.12
N ASN A 520 11.20 33.56 4.88
CA ASN A 520 11.83 32.29 4.54
C ASN A 520 10.90 31.52 3.59
N LEU A 521 11.40 30.52 2.85
CA LEU A 521 10.56 29.82 1.87
C LEU A 521 9.55 28.87 2.55
N VAL A 522 9.97 28.20 3.62
CA VAL A 522 9.11 27.56 4.63
C VAL A 522 9.36 28.25 5.97
N SER A 523 8.29 28.63 6.65
CA SER A 523 8.34 29.44 7.86
C SER A 523 7.45 28.85 8.96
N MET A 524 8.05 28.44 10.07
CA MET A 524 7.40 27.69 11.15
C MET A 524 7.51 28.44 12.48
N ASN A 525 6.44 28.45 13.28
CA ASN A 525 6.47 29.03 14.61
C ASN A 525 7.16 28.08 15.64
N ALA A 526 7.44 28.59 16.83
CA ALA A 526 7.96 27.79 17.94
C ALA A 526 6.94 26.73 18.37
N GLY A 527 7.30 25.45 18.32
CA GLY A 527 6.46 24.30 18.66
C GLY A 527 5.82 23.61 17.44
N SER A 528 5.82 24.25 16.26
CA SER A 528 5.39 23.62 15.02
C SER A 528 6.29 22.43 14.67
N SER A 529 5.77 21.43 13.95
CA SER A 529 6.53 20.22 13.56
C SER A 529 6.43 19.93 12.06
N LEU A 530 7.39 19.16 11.54
CA LEU A 530 7.42 18.69 10.14
C LEU A 530 7.77 17.20 10.14
N LEU A 531 6.86 16.39 9.61
CA LEU A 531 6.97 14.93 9.56
C LEU A 531 6.86 14.47 8.10
N VAL A 532 7.80 13.63 7.66
CA VAL A 532 7.80 12.96 6.35
C VAL A 532 7.78 11.45 6.59
N GLY A 533 6.77 10.78 6.03
CA GLY A 533 6.53 9.34 6.13
C GLY A 533 7.42 8.49 5.23
N SER A 534 7.05 7.23 5.07
CA SER A 534 7.78 6.22 4.29
C SER A 534 7.49 6.40 2.80
N ASP A 535 8.52 6.34 1.95
CA ASP A 535 8.46 6.70 0.51
C ASP A 535 7.92 8.10 0.18
N ALA A 536 7.62 8.92 1.19
CA ALA A 536 7.13 10.29 1.05
C ALA A 536 8.27 11.26 0.66
N GLU A 537 7.95 12.32 -0.06
CA GLU A 537 8.92 13.27 -0.62
C GLU A 537 8.67 14.71 -0.15
N LEU A 538 9.71 15.36 0.36
CA LEU A 538 9.79 16.81 0.54
C LEU A 538 10.85 17.40 -0.41
N ASN A 539 10.42 17.98 -1.52
CA ASN A 539 11.30 18.58 -2.53
C ASN A 539 11.19 20.11 -2.52
N ILE A 540 12.33 20.80 -2.40
CA ILE A 540 12.39 22.26 -2.44
C ILE A 540 13.55 22.71 -3.34
N ASN A 541 13.23 23.24 -4.50
CA ASN A 541 14.17 23.93 -5.38
C ASN A 541 13.99 25.45 -5.24
N ALA A 542 15.11 26.19 -5.15
CA ALA A 542 15.06 27.62 -4.89
C ALA A 542 16.15 28.38 -5.68
N GLU A 543 15.73 28.93 -6.82
CA GLU A 543 16.56 29.56 -7.84
C GLU A 543 16.37 31.09 -7.93
N GLY A 544 17.32 31.78 -8.56
CA GLY A 544 17.27 33.24 -8.72
C GLY A 544 17.36 34.01 -7.41
N ARG A 545 17.80 33.38 -6.31
CA ARG A 545 17.85 33.99 -4.97
C ARG A 545 18.96 35.03 -4.86
N GLY A 546 20.02 34.89 -5.64
CA GLY A 546 21.16 35.82 -5.62
C GLY A 546 21.75 35.96 -4.22
N SER A 547 21.71 37.17 -3.64
CA SER A 547 22.25 37.47 -2.31
C SER A 547 21.30 37.25 -1.13
N ALA A 548 20.13 36.61 -1.35
CA ALA A 548 19.14 36.32 -0.31
C ALA A 548 19.73 35.57 0.90
N SER A 549 19.83 36.27 2.04
CA SER A 549 20.20 35.69 3.32
C SER A 549 19.03 35.01 4.06
N SER A 550 17.81 35.08 3.53
CA SER A 550 16.67 34.33 4.05
C SER A 550 16.90 32.82 3.91
N SER A 551 16.63 32.11 5.00
CA SER A 551 16.81 30.65 5.09
C SER A 551 15.73 29.94 4.26
N ILE A 552 16.00 28.70 3.82
CA ILE A 552 14.99 27.93 3.08
C ILE A 552 13.88 27.48 4.04
N ILE A 553 14.21 26.66 5.04
CA ILE A 553 13.34 26.34 6.17
C ILE A 553 13.80 27.13 7.40
N TYR A 554 12.87 27.80 8.08
CA TYR A 554 13.12 28.56 9.30
C TYR A 554 12.09 28.22 10.39
N VAL A 555 12.58 27.85 11.57
CA VAL A 555 11.78 27.62 12.78
C VAL A 555 12.06 28.73 13.80
N ALA A 556 11.00 29.43 14.22
CA ALA A 556 11.05 30.53 15.18
C ALA A 556 11.30 30.11 16.65
N GLY A 557 11.46 28.82 16.90
CA GLY A 557 11.78 28.25 18.22
C GLY A 557 12.23 26.81 18.11
N ALA A 558 11.69 25.94 18.97
CA ALA A 558 11.89 24.49 18.87
C ALA A 558 10.91 23.90 17.84
N ALA A 559 11.31 22.82 17.18
CA ALA A 559 10.45 21.97 16.36
C ALA A 559 10.89 20.51 16.51
N ASN A 560 9.97 19.59 16.23
CA ASN A 560 10.31 18.24 15.84
C ASN A 560 10.35 18.17 14.30
N PHE A 561 11.44 17.68 13.74
CA PHE A 561 11.61 17.46 12.31
C PHE A 561 12.02 16.00 12.11
N LYS A 562 11.17 15.20 11.44
CA LYS A 562 11.40 13.76 11.24
C LYS A 562 11.28 13.37 9.78
N ILE A 563 12.21 12.54 9.29
CA ILE A 563 12.01 11.69 8.10
C ILE A 563 11.95 10.23 8.58
N ALA A 564 10.98 9.46 8.12
CA ALA A 564 10.87 8.02 8.39
C ALA A 564 11.84 7.18 7.53
N LYS A 565 11.88 5.85 7.79
CA LYS A 565 12.53 4.89 6.89
C LYS A 565 11.96 5.04 5.48
N ASP A 566 12.83 4.95 4.47
CA ASP A 566 12.51 5.15 3.05
C ASP A 566 11.89 6.52 2.66
N GLY A 567 11.69 7.45 3.61
CA GLY A 567 11.29 8.83 3.33
C GLY A 567 12.40 9.65 2.65
N SER A 568 12.03 10.73 1.97
CA SER A 568 12.93 11.55 1.14
C SER A 568 12.81 13.05 1.41
N MET A 569 13.94 13.75 1.46
CA MET A 569 14.02 15.21 1.46
C MET A 569 15.13 15.69 0.50
N ASP A 570 14.84 16.64 -0.38
CA ASP A 570 15.81 17.29 -1.25
C ASP A 570 15.64 18.82 -1.21
N ILE A 571 16.64 19.54 -0.70
CA ILE A 571 16.63 21.02 -0.61
C ILE A 571 17.82 21.61 -1.36
N LYS A 572 17.52 22.41 -2.39
CA LYS A 572 18.47 23.12 -3.25
C LYS A 572 18.32 24.64 -3.14
N SER A 573 19.43 25.36 -3.27
CA SER A 573 19.46 26.84 -3.21
C SER A 573 20.62 27.43 -4.01
N ASP A 574 20.33 28.35 -4.92
CA ASP A 574 21.33 29.07 -5.73
C ASP A 574 21.93 30.31 -5.04
N SER A 575 21.63 30.54 -3.76
CA SER A 575 22.06 31.77 -3.08
C SER A 575 23.56 31.81 -2.81
N ASN A 576 24.19 32.92 -3.21
CA ASN A 576 25.59 33.23 -2.94
C ASN A 576 25.84 33.83 -1.53
N SER A 577 24.83 33.85 -0.66
CA SER A 577 24.86 34.56 0.63
C SER A 577 25.41 33.71 1.77
N ILE A 578 26.54 34.11 2.36
CA ILE A 578 27.15 33.45 3.55
C ILE A 578 26.22 33.37 4.77
N ASN A 579 25.18 34.18 4.82
CA ASN A 579 24.24 34.25 5.94
C ASN A 579 23.03 33.31 5.77
N GLN A 580 22.79 32.78 4.57
CA GLN A 580 21.72 31.80 4.35
C GLN A 580 22.11 30.47 5.02
N ASN A 581 21.13 29.81 5.62
CA ASN A 581 21.17 28.40 6.01
C ASN A 581 20.04 27.70 5.23
N LEU A 582 20.19 26.42 4.86
CA LEU A 582 19.08 25.66 4.28
C LEU A 582 18.06 25.32 5.38
N LEU A 583 18.55 24.87 6.54
CA LEU A 583 17.76 24.69 7.75
C LEU A 583 18.22 25.67 8.85
N PHE A 584 17.30 26.46 9.40
CA PHE A 584 17.55 27.32 10.56
C PHE A 584 16.55 27.05 11.69
N PHE A 585 17.06 26.86 12.91
CA PHE A 585 16.28 26.65 14.12
C PHE A 585 16.67 27.66 15.22
N ALA A 586 15.71 28.43 15.71
CA ALA A 586 15.95 29.46 16.73
C ALA A 586 16.10 28.93 18.17
N SER A 587 15.88 27.63 18.41
CA SER A 587 15.98 27.02 19.75
C SER A 587 16.91 25.82 19.83
N ALA A 588 17.59 25.71 20.96
CA ALA A 588 18.48 24.62 21.33
C ALA A 588 17.75 23.31 21.67
N ASN A 589 16.41 23.35 21.75
CA ASN A 589 15.56 22.19 22.01
C ASN A 589 14.98 21.59 20.71
N SER A 590 15.49 22.00 19.54
CA SER A 590 15.07 21.45 18.25
C SER A 590 15.76 20.11 18.00
N LYS A 591 15.00 19.14 17.50
CA LYS A 591 15.51 17.85 17.02
C LYS A 591 15.22 17.72 15.53
N PHE A 592 16.23 17.33 14.77
CA PHE A 592 16.08 16.78 13.43
C PHE A 592 16.51 15.31 13.50
N GLU A 593 15.64 14.39 13.13
CA GLU A 593 15.87 12.95 13.24
C GLU A 593 15.52 12.19 11.95
N PHE A 594 16.32 11.17 11.62
CA PHE A 594 15.97 10.17 10.62
C PHE A 594 16.74 8.86 10.80
N SER A 595 16.12 7.75 10.41
CA SER A 595 16.74 6.42 10.34
C SER A 595 16.36 5.79 9.01
N ASP A 596 17.34 5.22 8.30
CA ASP A 596 17.15 4.45 7.06
C ASP A 596 16.32 5.17 5.97
N ALA A 597 16.36 6.51 5.97
CA ALA A 597 15.65 7.34 5.01
C ALA A 597 16.27 7.21 3.61
N LYS A 598 15.44 7.07 2.58
CA LYS A 598 15.86 6.88 1.18
C LYS A 598 16.85 7.95 0.72
N LYS A 599 16.60 9.20 1.08
CA LYS A 599 17.42 10.35 0.71
C LYS A 599 17.25 11.55 1.64
N VAL A 600 18.33 12.16 2.10
CA VAL A 600 18.32 13.51 2.70
C VAL A 600 19.42 14.36 2.06
N ASN A 601 19.05 15.19 1.09
CA ASN A 601 19.96 16.04 0.33
C ASN A 601 19.85 17.51 0.78
N LEU A 602 20.98 18.11 1.14
CA LEU A 602 21.11 19.52 1.49
C LEU A 602 22.20 20.15 0.61
N GLU A 603 21.78 20.91 -0.40
CA GLU A 603 22.62 21.28 -1.54
C GLU A 603 22.59 22.79 -1.84
N ARG A 604 23.77 23.32 -2.18
CA ARG A 604 23.92 24.66 -2.75
C ARG A 604 24.32 24.55 -4.21
N THR A 605 23.49 25.07 -5.11
CA THR A 605 23.68 24.95 -6.57
C THR A 605 24.54 26.08 -7.15
N ASN A 606 25.07 26.99 -6.30
CA ASN A 606 25.88 28.15 -6.71
C ASN A 606 26.99 28.48 -5.70
N GLN A 607 27.97 29.30 -6.10
CA GLN A 607 29.14 29.64 -5.29
C GLN A 607 28.79 30.60 -4.14
N ILE A 608 29.25 30.28 -2.92
CA ILE A 608 29.10 31.16 -1.76
C ILE A 608 30.13 32.29 -1.82
N SER A 609 29.68 33.55 -1.70
CA SER A 609 30.56 34.72 -1.80
C SER A 609 31.18 35.12 -0.45
N GLY A 610 32.51 34.99 -0.33
CA GLY A 610 33.28 35.47 0.83
C GLY A 610 33.49 34.44 1.95
N SER A 611 33.15 34.82 3.19
CA SER A 611 33.60 34.19 4.45
C SER A 611 33.28 32.70 4.61
N VAL A 612 34.16 31.97 5.29
CA VAL A 612 33.96 30.57 5.74
C VAL A 612 33.05 30.42 6.97
N THR A 613 32.31 31.47 7.32
CA THR A 613 31.36 31.51 8.44
C THR A 613 29.92 31.30 7.95
N ASN A 614 29.69 30.17 7.28
CA ASN A 614 28.41 29.74 6.73
C ASN A 614 28.17 28.25 7.04
N GLY A 615 26.93 27.76 6.90
CA GLY A 615 26.59 26.35 7.02
C GLY A 615 25.34 25.97 6.25
N LEU A 616 25.05 24.67 6.14
CA LEU A 616 23.78 24.16 5.61
C LEU A 616 22.71 24.12 6.70
N ILE A 617 23.10 23.73 7.92
CA ILE A 617 22.25 23.61 9.11
C ILE A 617 22.73 24.61 10.18
N ASN A 618 21.78 25.24 10.88
CA ASN A 618 22.04 26.15 11.99
C ASN A 618 21.02 25.93 13.11
N ILE A 619 21.48 25.50 14.29
CA ILE A 619 20.63 25.37 15.48
C ILE A 619 21.18 26.26 16.60
N THR A 620 20.37 27.21 17.04
CA THR A 620 20.76 28.21 18.03
C THR A 620 20.93 27.60 19.43
N GLY A 621 21.96 28.03 20.18
CA GLY A 621 22.27 27.50 21.51
C GLY A 621 23.38 26.44 21.47
N SER A 622 23.30 25.39 22.30
CA SER A 622 24.35 24.36 22.39
C SER A 622 23.86 22.92 22.63
N THR A 623 22.55 22.68 22.63
CA THR A 623 21.93 21.35 22.88
C THR A 623 21.20 20.79 21.65
N GLY A 624 21.03 21.58 20.60
CA GLY A 624 20.28 21.21 19.39
C GLY A 624 20.88 19.99 18.71
N GLN A 625 20.04 19.07 18.28
CA GLN A 625 20.43 17.72 17.89
C GLN A 625 20.06 17.40 16.45
N LEU A 626 21.03 16.86 15.70
CA LEU A 626 20.77 16.01 14.54
C LEU A 626 21.05 14.57 14.96
N ASP A 627 20.07 13.70 14.75
CA ASP A 627 20.01 12.32 15.25
C ASP A 627 19.83 11.37 14.07
N ILE A 628 20.88 10.62 13.73
CA ILE A 628 20.92 9.77 12.54
C ILE A 628 21.36 8.36 12.95
N ASP A 629 20.43 7.41 12.88
CA ASP A 629 20.58 6.06 13.43
C ASP A 629 21.39 5.12 12.52
N VAL A 630 21.02 5.03 11.24
CA VAL A 630 21.75 4.31 10.19
C VAL A 630 21.64 5.06 8.87
N GLN A 631 22.76 5.37 8.21
CA GLN A 631 22.83 5.91 6.84
C GLN A 631 24.19 5.73 6.15
N SER A 632 24.19 5.83 4.81
CA SER A 632 25.36 6.15 3.99
C SER A 632 25.50 7.68 3.85
N VAL A 633 26.72 8.22 3.81
CA VAL A 633 26.96 9.69 3.85
C VAL A 633 27.96 10.15 2.78
N LYS A 634 27.60 11.18 2.00
CA LYS A 634 28.45 11.84 1.01
C LYS A 634 28.57 13.34 1.30
N GLN A 635 29.77 13.90 1.16
CA GLN A 635 30.07 15.32 1.40
C GLN A 635 30.88 15.93 0.25
N TRP A 636 30.43 17.10 -0.21
CA TRP A 636 31.16 17.94 -1.15
C TRP A 636 31.70 19.15 -0.41
N ASN A 637 33.01 19.36 -0.49
CA ASN A 637 33.67 20.56 0.02
C ASN A 637 33.12 21.80 -0.70
N ARG A 638 33.22 22.96 -0.05
CA ARG A 638 32.79 24.24 -0.64
C ARG A 638 33.38 24.42 -2.05
N ASP A 639 32.52 24.90 -2.95
CA ASP A 639 32.80 25.17 -4.36
C ASP A 639 33.11 23.90 -5.22
N ASN A 640 32.93 22.67 -4.72
CA ASN A 640 32.84 21.46 -5.54
C ASN A 640 31.39 21.25 -6.04
N PHE A 641 31.20 21.34 -7.36
CA PHE A 641 29.92 21.15 -8.07
C PHE A 641 29.89 19.91 -8.98
N THR A 642 30.83 18.98 -8.80
CA THR A 642 30.90 17.75 -9.60
C THR A 642 30.00 16.66 -9.01
N GLU A 643 29.72 15.63 -9.80
CA GLU A 643 28.93 14.47 -9.33
C GLU A 643 29.68 13.67 -8.26
N GLU A 644 31.01 13.75 -8.23
CA GLU A 644 31.88 13.07 -7.28
C GLU A 644 32.02 13.83 -5.95
N PRO A 645 31.72 13.21 -4.80
CA PRO A 645 31.93 13.82 -3.50
C PRO A 645 33.41 13.83 -3.11
N ASP A 646 33.83 14.81 -2.30
CA ASP A 646 35.16 14.84 -1.69
C ASP A 646 35.34 13.74 -0.63
N TYR A 647 34.24 13.31 -0.01
CA TYR A 647 34.22 12.24 0.98
C TYR A 647 32.97 11.38 0.83
N PHE A 648 33.16 10.06 0.95
CA PHE A 648 32.10 9.07 1.02
C PHE A 648 32.36 8.16 2.23
N TRP A 649 31.37 7.98 3.08
CA TRP A 649 31.43 7.15 4.27
C TRP A 649 30.23 6.20 4.29
N THR A 650 30.51 4.90 4.32
CA THR A 650 29.48 3.88 4.45
C THR A 650 30.04 2.66 5.19
N PRO A 651 29.25 1.99 6.05
CA PRO A 651 28.05 2.52 6.70
C PRO A 651 28.40 3.52 7.84
N ILE A 652 27.45 4.37 8.22
CA ILE A 652 27.52 5.21 9.42
C ILE A 652 26.30 4.93 10.31
N PHE A 653 26.55 4.75 11.60
CA PHE A 653 25.56 4.44 12.62
C PHE A 653 25.60 5.40 13.81
N ASN A 654 24.50 5.50 14.55
CA ASN A 654 24.39 6.16 15.86
C ASN A 654 25.00 7.58 15.89
N LEU A 655 24.86 8.31 14.79
CA LEU A 655 25.43 9.62 14.56
C LEU A 655 24.60 10.70 15.26
N ILE A 656 25.15 11.21 16.36
CA ILE A 656 24.54 12.28 17.16
C ILE A 656 25.40 13.53 17.08
N LEU A 657 24.94 14.55 16.35
CA LEU A 657 25.56 15.87 16.32
C LEU A 657 24.90 16.79 17.35
N ARG A 658 25.71 17.52 18.12
CA ARG A 658 25.28 18.72 18.85
C ARG A 658 25.68 19.96 18.08
N TYR A 659 24.77 20.91 17.94
CA TYR A 659 25.00 22.17 17.23
C TYR A 659 25.23 23.34 18.18
N ASN A 660 26.23 24.15 17.85
CA ASN A 660 26.40 25.52 18.36
C ASN A 660 26.32 26.51 17.20
N THR A 661 25.11 26.97 16.90
CA THR A 661 24.74 27.71 15.67
C THR A 661 25.08 26.89 14.42
N ILE A 662 26.00 27.37 13.56
CA ILE A 662 26.48 26.67 12.36
C ILE A 662 27.61 25.66 12.62
N ASN A 663 28.03 25.46 13.88
CA ASN A 663 29.14 24.57 14.21
C ASN A 663 28.58 23.23 14.74
N PRO A 664 28.64 22.14 13.95
CA PRO A 664 28.37 20.81 14.47
C PRO A 664 29.51 20.33 15.36
N THR A 665 29.20 19.44 16.29
CA THR A 665 30.13 18.65 17.08
C THR A 665 29.60 17.23 17.13
N ILE A 666 30.37 16.27 16.61
CA ILE A 666 30.05 14.84 16.73
C ILE A 666 30.13 14.49 18.22
N THR A 667 29.06 13.92 18.78
CA THR A 667 28.99 13.46 20.18
C THR A 667 28.76 11.97 20.31
N ASN A 668 28.25 11.33 19.26
CA ASN A 668 28.36 9.90 19.02
C ASN A 668 28.45 9.65 17.50
N VAL A 669 29.12 8.58 17.10
CA VAL A 669 29.12 8.00 15.75
C VAL A 669 29.73 6.60 15.83
N SER A 670 29.32 5.69 14.95
CA SER A 670 29.89 4.35 14.83
C SER A 670 29.93 3.90 13.37
N SER A 671 30.80 2.95 13.06
CA SER A 671 30.88 2.28 11.75
C SER A 671 31.52 0.91 11.97
N ILE A 672 31.19 -0.08 11.13
CA ILE A 672 31.85 -1.40 11.15
C ILE A 672 33.31 -1.34 10.66
N PHE A 673 33.72 -0.22 10.06
CA PHE A 673 35.07 0.03 9.57
C PHE A 673 35.75 1.14 10.38
N GLN A 674 36.88 0.81 11.03
CA GLN A 674 37.64 1.74 11.86
C GLN A 674 38.20 2.92 11.05
N GLU A 675 38.55 2.73 9.78
CA GLU A 675 39.02 3.82 8.91
C GLU A 675 37.90 4.79 8.52
N THR A 676 36.71 4.29 8.20
CA THR A 676 35.50 5.10 7.98
C THR A 676 35.16 5.93 9.21
N MET A 677 35.17 5.32 10.40
CA MET A 677 34.91 6.04 11.66
C MET A 677 35.95 7.12 11.95
N THR A 678 37.24 6.86 11.71
CA THR A 678 38.31 7.87 11.89
C THR A 678 38.14 9.01 10.90
N SER A 679 38.01 8.71 9.60
CA SER A 679 37.83 9.70 8.54
C SER A 679 36.61 10.60 8.77
N PHE A 680 35.48 10.01 9.19
CA PHE A 680 34.26 10.74 9.49
C PHE A 680 34.48 11.73 10.66
N ASN A 681 35.12 11.31 11.75
CA ASN A 681 35.42 12.17 12.88
C ASN A 681 36.41 13.31 12.55
N GLU A 682 37.31 13.11 11.59
CA GLU A 682 38.28 14.12 11.17
C GLU A 682 37.73 15.15 10.15
N ALA A 683 36.78 14.74 9.29
CA ALA A 683 36.41 15.54 8.10
C ALA A 683 34.91 15.80 7.88
N PHE A 684 33.98 15.09 8.53
CA PHE A 684 32.55 15.36 8.35
C PHE A 684 32.13 16.71 8.97
N THR A 685 31.44 17.56 8.19
CA THR A 685 30.86 18.80 8.72
C THR A 685 29.73 19.36 7.85
N THR A 686 28.71 19.95 8.46
CA THR A 686 27.67 20.72 7.76
C THR A 686 28.01 22.22 7.63
N ARG A 687 29.27 22.60 7.86
CA ARG A 687 29.75 24.00 7.90
C ARG A 687 30.75 24.26 6.77
N ASN A 688 30.52 25.30 5.96
CA ASN A 688 31.36 25.64 4.80
C ASN A 688 31.61 24.44 3.85
N VAL A 689 30.53 23.74 3.52
CA VAL A 689 30.44 22.66 2.53
C VAL A 689 29.42 23.03 1.46
N GLN A 690 29.57 22.47 0.26
CA GLN A 690 28.68 22.75 -0.86
C GLN A 690 27.40 21.91 -0.79
N ARG A 691 27.56 20.62 -0.43
CA ARG A 691 26.48 19.64 -0.38
C ARG A 691 26.75 18.58 0.69
N ILE A 692 25.69 18.14 1.35
CA ILE A 692 25.66 16.91 2.16
C ILE A 692 24.49 16.08 1.64
N LEU A 693 24.73 14.79 1.42
CA LEU A 693 23.73 13.82 1.01
C LEU A 693 23.82 12.61 1.92
N PHE A 694 22.70 12.26 2.55
CA PHE A 694 22.49 10.98 3.22
C PHE A 694 21.63 10.10 2.32
N GLU A 695 21.96 8.82 2.21
CA GLU A 695 21.25 7.83 1.41
C GLU A 695 21.09 6.54 2.20
N LYS A 696 19.99 5.82 1.96
CA LYS A 696 19.72 4.50 2.54
C LYS A 696 20.84 3.52 2.20
N ILE A 697 21.30 2.78 3.21
CA ILE A 697 22.11 1.57 2.98
C ILE A 697 21.14 0.47 2.54
N PRO A 698 21.37 -0.25 1.42
CA PRO A 698 20.50 -1.33 0.99
C PRO A 698 20.21 -2.32 2.12
N ASP A 699 18.95 -2.75 2.24
CA ASP A 699 18.59 -3.84 3.15
C ASP A 699 19.25 -5.14 2.66
N VAL A 700 19.58 -6.06 3.58
CA VAL A 700 20.23 -7.33 3.25
C VAL A 700 19.15 -8.38 2.99
N GLU A 701 19.34 -9.14 1.92
CA GLU A 701 18.48 -10.26 1.52
C GLU A 701 19.27 -11.56 1.65
N ILE A 702 18.59 -12.67 1.96
CA ILE A 702 19.16 -14.03 1.94
C ILE A 702 18.08 -15.08 1.68
N THR A 703 18.44 -16.14 0.96
CA THR A 703 17.74 -17.42 0.82
C THR A 703 18.73 -18.57 1.07
N ILE A 704 18.21 -19.73 1.47
CA ILE A 704 18.95 -20.99 1.60
C ILE A 704 18.17 -22.07 0.83
N ASP A 705 18.87 -22.90 0.05
CA ASP A 705 18.26 -23.97 -0.73
C ASP A 705 17.94 -25.20 0.15
N PRO A 706 16.99 -26.08 -0.24
CA PRO A 706 16.65 -27.28 0.55
C PRO A 706 17.83 -28.23 0.76
N LEU A 707 17.96 -28.75 1.98
CA LEU A 707 19.00 -29.71 2.39
C LEU A 707 18.38 -31.07 2.68
N THR A 708 19.18 -32.14 2.68
CA THR A 708 18.72 -33.51 2.99
C THR A 708 19.76 -34.32 3.76
N GLU A 709 19.37 -35.40 4.45
CA GLU A 709 20.31 -36.42 4.95
C GLU A 709 20.85 -37.35 3.84
N ASP A 710 20.33 -37.28 2.61
CA ASP A 710 20.61 -38.27 1.57
C ASP A 710 22.05 -38.21 1.03
N ALA A 711 22.89 -39.13 1.52
CA ALA A 711 24.31 -39.25 1.20
C ALA A 711 24.68 -39.45 -0.30
N LEU A 712 23.71 -39.56 -1.22
CA LEU A 712 23.97 -39.53 -2.68
C LEU A 712 23.67 -38.16 -3.31
N GLU A 713 22.94 -37.28 -2.64
CA GLU A 713 22.60 -35.94 -3.12
C GLU A 713 23.61 -34.88 -2.63
N VAL A 714 23.89 -33.87 -3.46
CA VAL A 714 24.98 -32.90 -3.20
C VAL A 714 24.65 -31.97 -2.02
N ASN A 715 23.38 -31.65 -1.84
CA ASN A 715 22.81 -30.87 -0.74
C ASN A 715 22.73 -31.65 0.59
N SER A 716 23.27 -32.88 0.67
CA SER A 716 23.51 -33.56 1.95
C SER A 716 24.83 -33.19 2.63
N TYR A 717 25.76 -32.57 1.88
CA TYR A 717 27.04 -32.07 2.38
C TYR A 717 27.39 -30.67 1.84
N THR A 718 26.46 -29.99 1.16
CA THR A 718 26.69 -28.67 0.57
C THR A 718 25.52 -27.74 0.87
N ILE A 719 25.78 -26.54 1.38
CA ILE A 719 24.78 -25.48 1.52
C ILE A 719 24.93 -24.51 0.34
N THR A 720 23.84 -24.26 -0.37
CA THR A 720 23.75 -23.23 -1.42
C THR A 720 22.61 -22.27 -1.13
N GLY A 721 22.61 -21.14 -1.85
CA GLY A 721 21.55 -20.13 -1.79
C GLY A 721 22.02 -18.81 -2.36
N LYS A 722 21.25 -17.75 -2.08
CA LYS A 722 21.56 -16.38 -2.51
C LYS A 722 21.53 -15.41 -1.36
N ALA A 723 22.30 -14.34 -1.45
CA ALA A 723 22.18 -13.16 -0.59
C ALA A 723 22.55 -11.89 -1.36
N SER A 724 22.46 -10.73 -0.72
CA SER A 724 22.99 -9.49 -1.30
C SER A 724 24.49 -9.65 -1.66
N PRO A 725 24.94 -9.26 -2.87
CA PRO A 725 26.32 -9.46 -3.32
C PRO A 725 27.39 -8.98 -2.33
N HIS A 726 28.49 -9.73 -2.25
CA HIS A 726 29.58 -9.57 -1.27
C HIS A 726 29.20 -9.65 0.23
N SER A 727 28.02 -10.18 0.60
CA SER A 727 27.70 -10.49 2.00
C SER A 727 28.58 -11.62 2.55
N VAL A 728 28.92 -11.56 3.84
CA VAL A 728 29.45 -12.72 4.57
C VAL A 728 28.28 -13.52 5.15
N ILE A 729 28.33 -14.84 5.03
CA ILE A 729 27.27 -15.76 5.47
C ILE A 729 27.81 -16.68 6.58
N ARG A 730 27.09 -16.79 7.69
CA ARG A 730 27.34 -17.72 8.79
C ARG A 730 26.22 -18.73 8.87
N PHE A 731 26.54 -20.02 8.94
CA PHE A 731 25.56 -21.09 9.13
C PHE A 731 25.54 -21.59 10.59
N SER A 732 24.39 -22.03 11.07
CA SER A 732 24.24 -22.72 12.36
C SER A 732 23.02 -23.65 12.38
N GLY A 733 22.98 -24.57 13.35
CA GLY A 733 21.81 -25.40 13.63
C GLY A 733 22.12 -26.90 13.61
N ASP A 734 22.74 -27.40 12.52
CA ASP A 734 23.20 -28.79 12.44
C ASP A 734 24.62 -28.97 13.03
N PRO A 735 24.87 -29.98 13.89
CA PRO A 735 26.19 -30.28 14.47
C PRO A 735 27.32 -30.62 13.49
N ALA A 736 27.01 -30.94 12.23
CA ALA A 736 27.98 -31.18 11.17
C ALA A 736 28.62 -29.89 10.63
N ILE A 737 28.00 -28.72 10.90
CA ILE A 737 28.51 -27.40 10.53
C ILE A 737 29.61 -26.99 11.53
N PRO A 738 30.87 -26.81 11.11
CA PRO A 738 31.96 -26.40 12.00
C PRO A 738 31.92 -24.89 12.31
N ASP A 739 32.79 -24.43 13.21
CA ASP A 739 33.04 -22.99 13.39
C ASP A 739 33.47 -22.33 12.06
N GLY A 740 32.93 -21.14 11.76
CA GLY A 740 33.34 -20.36 10.60
C GLY A 740 34.82 -19.93 10.67
N GLU A 741 35.47 -19.70 9.53
CA GLU A 741 36.88 -19.27 9.49
C GLU A 741 37.07 -17.79 9.14
N ILE A 742 36.15 -17.19 8.38
CA ILE A 742 36.23 -15.81 7.87
C ILE A 742 35.95 -14.82 9.01
N PRO A 743 36.85 -13.88 9.36
CA PRO A 743 36.59 -12.88 10.40
C PRO A 743 35.42 -11.95 10.04
N SER A 744 34.67 -11.47 11.05
CA SER A 744 33.65 -10.44 10.82
C SER A 744 34.24 -9.19 10.13
N PRO A 745 33.55 -8.60 9.14
CA PRO A 745 33.92 -7.29 8.59
C PRO A 745 33.69 -6.15 9.60
N ASN A 746 33.00 -6.38 10.72
CA ASN A 746 32.95 -5.46 11.85
C ASN A 746 34.16 -5.66 12.78
N PHE A 747 35.04 -4.64 12.85
CA PHE A 747 36.24 -4.71 13.69
C PHE A 747 35.97 -4.87 15.19
N SER A 748 34.73 -4.64 15.65
CA SER A 748 34.32 -4.79 17.05
C SER A 748 33.76 -6.17 17.39
N GLU A 749 33.52 -7.03 16.40
CA GLU A 749 33.02 -8.39 16.58
C GLU A 749 34.16 -9.41 16.55
N THR A 750 34.02 -10.50 17.32
CA THR A 750 34.92 -11.67 17.27
C THR A 750 34.35 -12.84 16.47
N ASP A 751 33.09 -12.73 16.06
CA ASP A 751 32.36 -13.76 15.34
C ASP A 751 32.95 -14.02 13.95
N LYS A 752 32.68 -15.22 13.44
CA LYS A 752 33.20 -15.68 12.16
C LYS A 752 32.11 -16.26 11.27
N TYR A 753 32.39 -16.20 9.98
CA TYR A 753 31.51 -16.56 8.88
C TYR A 753 32.13 -17.70 8.07
N HIS A 754 31.30 -18.41 7.31
CA HIS A 754 31.66 -19.62 6.59
C HIS A 754 32.03 -19.34 5.12
N VAL A 755 31.30 -18.43 4.47
CA VAL A 755 31.47 -18.08 3.06
C VAL A 755 31.20 -16.59 2.81
N THR A 756 31.67 -16.06 1.68
CA THR A 756 31.28 -14.75 1.15
C THR A 756 30.62 -14.94 -0.21
N THR A 757 29.48 -14.28 -0.45
CA THR A 757 28.75 -14.39 -1.72
C THR A 757 29.51 -13.71 -2.87
N ASP A 758 29.31 -14.18 -4.09
CA ASP A 758 29.96 -13.63 -5.28
C ASP A 758 29.37 -12.28 -5.77
N GLU A 759 29.70 -11.89 -7.01
CA GLU A 759 29.16 -10.68 -7.67
C GLU A 759 27.66 -10.79 -8.03
N ASN A 760 27.12 -12.00 -8.15
CA ASN A 760 25.71 -12.29 -8.44
C ASN A 760 24.87 -12.48 -7.16
N GLY A 761 25.52 -12.62 -6.01
CA GLY A 761 24.90 -12.95 -4.73
C GLY A 761 24.84 -14.45 -4.44
N ASP A 762 25.35 -15.29 -5.34
CA ASP A 762 25.38 -16.75 -5.18
C ASP A 762 26.40 -17.16 -4.10
N TYR A 763 26.09 -18.18 -3.30
CA TYR A 763 27.03 -18.80 -2.36
C TYR A 763 26.98 -20.32 -2.36
N LEU A 764 28.11 -20.94 -1.99
CA LEU A 764 28.26 -22.39 -1.83
C LEU A 764 29.23 -22.69 -0.69
N TYR A 765 28.84 -23.60 0.22
CA TYR A 765 29.67 -24.05 1.33
C TYR A 765 29.60 -25.58 1.47
N GLU A 766 30.73 -26.26 1.23
CA GLU A 766 30.86 -27.70 1.45
C GLU A 766 31.20 -27.98 2.93
N LEU A 767 30.55 -28.99 3.51
CA LEU A 767 30.85 -29.52 4.84
C LEU A 767 32.25 -30.18 4.90
N PRO A 768 32.81 -30.39 6.10
CA PRO A 768 33.98 -31.24 6.28
C PRO A 768 33.82 -32.62 5.61
N LYS A 769 34.90 -33.16 5.06
CA LYS A 769 34.87 -34.46 4.37
C LYS A 769 34.34 -35.56 5.31
N ASP A 770 33.42 -36.36 4.78
CA ASP A 770 32.72 -37.47 5.46
C ASP A 770 31.71 -37.01 6.53
N SER A 771 31.34 -35.72 6.56
CA SER A 771 30.17 -35.19 7.27
C SER A 771 28.94 -35.09 6.34
N LEU A 772 27.75 -35.22 6.92
CA LEU A 772 26.44 -35.08 6.29
C LEU A 772 25.51 -34.33 7.25
N PHE A 773 24.45 -33.69 6.73
CA PHE A 773 23.38 -33.15 7.57
C PHE A 773 22.54 -34.26 8.22
N THR A 774 21.89 -33.93 9.34
CA THR A 774 21.01 -34.84 10.10
C THR A 774 19.55 -34.49 9.83
N GLU A 775 18.73 -35.50 9.51
CA GLU A 775 17.27 -35.36 9.34
C GLU A 775 16.63 -34.50 10.45
N GLY A 776 15.79 -33.54 10.05
CA GLY A 776 14.94 -32.77 10.95
C GLY A 776 15.64 -31.65 11.72
N ASN A 777 16.96 -31.47 11.58
CA ASN A 777 17.62 -30.26 12.06
C ASN A 777 17.19 -29.04 11.23
N GLU A 778 16.99 -27.90 11.88
CA GLU A 778 16.91 -26.60 11.20
C GLU A 778 18.34 -26.11 10.92
N VAL A 779 18.63 -25.72 9.68
CA VAL A 779 19.86 -25.01 9.31
C VAL A 779 19.51 -23.56 9.00
N THR A 780 20.03 -22.64 9.81
CA THR A 780 19.92 -21.19 9.63
C THR A 780 21.14 -20.65 8.93
N ALA A 781 20.95 -19.77 7.96
CA ALA A 781 21.96 -18.93 7.36
C ALA A 781 21.74 -17.46 7.76
N TYR A 782 22.78 -16.82 8.30
CA TYR A 782 22.83 -15.42 8.71
C TYR A 782 23.72 -14.64 7.74
N ALA A 783 23.14 -13.73 6.94
CA ALA A 783 23.88 -12.80 6.09
C ALA A 783 24.22 -11.51 6.82
N TYR A 784 25.41 -10.96 6.61
CA TYR A 784 25.83 -9.65 7.09
C TYR A 784 26.57 -8.85 6.00
N LEU A 785 26.14 -7.61 5.80
CA LEU A 785 26.74 -6.67 4.84
C LEU A 785 26.47 -5.23 5.27
N ASN A 786 27.51 -4.38 5.23
CA ASN A 786 27.42 -2.96 5.59
C ASN A 786 26.70 -2.67 6.93
N GLY A 787 26.83 -3.58 7.90
CA GLY A 787 26.23 -3.47 9.24
C GLY A 787 24.71 -3.64 9.29
N LYS A 788 24.11 -4.14 8.21
CA LYS A 788 22.78 -4.76 8.21
C LYS A 788 22.90 -6.28 8.10
N SER A 789 21.84 -7.00 8.45
CA SER A 789 21.79 -8.46 8.38
C SER A 789 20.39 -8.99 8.13
N ALA A 790 20.32 -10.24 7.67
CA ALA A 790 19.09 -10.99 7.46
C ALA A 790 19.32 -12.50 7.71
N ASN A 791 18.24 -13.25 7.91
CA ASN A 791 18.28 -14.70 8.11
C ASN A 791 17.37 -15.42 7.12
N ALA A 792 17.77 -16.63 6.73
CA ALA A 792 16.89 -17.63 6.12
C ALA A 792 17.19 -18.99 6.76
N SER A 793 16.16 -19.84 6.90
CA SER A 793 16.30 -21.19 7.46
C SER A 793 15.68 -22.22 6.53
N THR A 794 16.15 -23.46 6.63
CA THR A 794 15.49 -24.64 6.04
C THR A 794 15.59 -25.83 7.00
N ILE A 795 14.70 -26.81 6.86
CA ILE A 795 14.80 -28.10 7.58
C ILE A 795 15.51 -29.10 6.68
N VAL A 796 16.37 -29.93 7.26
CA VAL A 796 17.03 -31.05 6.56
C VAL A 796 16.00 -32.15 6.28
N GLU A 797 15.66 -32.36 5.01
CA GLU A 797 14.71 -33.38 4.58
C GLU A 797 15.21 -34.81 4.76
N LYS A 798 14.30 -35.71 5.12
CA LYS A 798 14.50 -37.17 5.12
C LYS A 798 14.74 -37.69 3.70
N SER A 799 15.63 -38.68 3.53
CA SER A 799 15.89 -39.32 2.23
C SER A 799 14.60 -39.88 1.63
N ARG A 800 14.29 -39.49 0.39
CA ARG A 800 13.08 -39.94 -0.35
C ARG A 800 13.29 -41.25 -1.12
N ARG A 801 14.53 -41.76 -1.23
CA ARG A 801 14.84 -43.04 -1.90
C ARG A 801 14.30 -44.25 -1.12
N PRO A 802 13.94 -45.37 -1.77
CA PRO A 802 13.53 -46.60 -1.07
C PRO A 802 14.67 -47.17 -0.19
N PRO A 803 14.38 -47.63 1.04
CA PRO A 803 15.34 -48.35 1.88
C PRO A 803 15.89 -49.64 1.25
N ASN A 804 17.05 -50.10 1.76
CA ASN A 804 17.63 -51.38 1.34
C ASN A 804 16.73 -52.58 1.71
N PRO A 805 16.76 -53.67 0.90
CA PRO A 805 16.07 -54.92 1.25
C PRO A 805 16.58 -55.51 2.57
N LYS A 806 15.65 -55.95 3.42
CA LYS A 806 15.88 -56.65 4.68
C LYS A 806 15.67 -58.16 4.50
N ASP A 807 16.26 -58.97 5.38
CA ASP A 807 16.09 -60.43 5.36
C ASP A 807 14.64 -60.81 5.73
N PRO A 808 13.89 -61.54 4.87
CA PRO A 808 12.50 -61.92 5.14
C PRO A 808 12.36 -62.93 6.28
N MET A 809 13.46 -63.50 6.81
CA MET A 809 13.48 -64.33 8.02
C MET A 809 14.12 -63.61 9.22
N ASN A 810 14.71 -62.43 9.05
CA ASN A 810 15.21 -61.59 10.14
C ASN A 810 15.25 -60.09 9.73
N PRO A 811 14.14 -59.34 9.88
CA PRO A 811 14.04 -57.96 9.40
C PRO A 811 15.11 -56.97 9.91
N GLU A 812 15.82 -57.30 10.98
CA GLU A 812 16.94 -56.49 11.52
C GLU A 812 18.16 -56.42 10.59
N ILE A 813 18.29 -57.34 9.62
CA ILE A 813 19.48 -57.48 8.77
C ILE A 813 19.20 -57.02 7.34
N GLU A 814 20.06 -56.18 6.78
CA GLU A 814 20.07 -55.84 5.34
C GLU A 814 20.73 -56.94 4.51
N VAL A 815 20.15 -57.21 3.34
CA VAL A 815 20.55 -58.29 2.43
C VAL A 815 20.55 -57.81 0.97
N ASP A 816 21.24 -58.56 0.12
CA ASP A 816 21.32 -58.29 -1.31
C ASP A 816 20.66 -59.44 -2.10
N PRO A 817 19.40 -59.32 -2.57
CA PRO A 817 18.71 -60.41 -3.28
C PRO A 817 19.22 -60.60 -4.72
N GLU A 818 19.34 -61.86 -5.18
CA GLU A 818 19.91 -62.21 -6.50
C GLU A 818 19.20 -61.56 -7.70
N ASN A 819 17.87 -61.41 -7.62
CA ASN A 819 16.97 -61.13 -8.75
C ASN A 819 16.12 -59.88 -8.47
N LYS A 820 16.77 -58.75 -8.17
CA LYS A 820 16.12 -57.46 -7.93
C LYS A 820 15.11 -57.10 -9.04
N PRO A 821 13.91 -56.61 -8.70
CA PRO A 821 12.98 -56.06 -9.69
C PRO A 821 13.50 -54.70 -10.21
N GLU A 822 12.89 -54.23 -11.28
CA GLU A 822 12.97 -52.81 -11.66
C GLU A 822 12.07 -52.01 -10.71
N LEU A 823 12.62 -50.95 -10.09
CA LEU A 823 11.94 -50.05 -9.15
C LEU A 823 12.25 -48.61 -9.54
N GLU A 824 11.33 -47.70 -9.23
CA GLU A 824 11.56 -46.26 -9.40
C GLU A 824 12.41 -45.72 -8.22
N GLU A 825 13.33 -44.80 -8.53
CA GLU A 825 14.29 -44.26 -7.54
C GLU A 825 13.64 -43.20 -6.62
N GLU A 826 12.57 -42.53 -7.07
CA GLU A 826 11.86 -41.45 -6.37
C GLU A 826 10.43 -41.85 -5.93
N GLN A 827 10.25 -43.05 -5.38
CA GLN A 827 8.93 -43.48 -4.85
C GLN A 827 8.44 -42.64 -3.65
N GLY A 828 9.33 -41.89 -3.00
CA GLY A 828 8.99 -41.03 -1.87
C GLY A 828 8.94 -41.76 -0.52
N LEU A 829 8.26 -41.15 0.45
CA LEU A 829 8.24 -41.65 1.83
C LEU A 829 7.39 -42.92 2.03
N LEU A 830 6.53 -43.29 1.05
CA LEU A 830 5.79 -44.55 1.03
C LEU A 830 6.27 -45.37 -0.19
N SER A 831 7.10 -46.39 0.02
CA SER A 831 7.82 -47.10 -1.06
C SER A 831 7.63 -48.62 -1.06
N ILE A 832 7.72 -49.23 -2.25
CA ILE A 832 8.06 -50.65 -2.43
C ILE A 832 9.58 -50.74 -2.56
N ASP A 833 10.20 -51.36 -1.57
CA ASP A 833 11.66 -51.44 -1.44
C ASP A 833 12.23 -52.68 -2.14
N PHE A 834 11.43 -53.74 -2.25
CA PHE A 834 11.78 -54.99 -2.91
C PHE A 834 10.55 -55.80 -3.30
N ALA A 835 10.65 -56.63 -4.35
CA ALA A 835 9.69 -57.67 -4.68
C ALA A 835 10.39 -58.84 -5.43
N SER A 836 10.27 -60.07 -4.92
CA SER A 836 10.87 -61.27 -5.52
C SER A 836 10.36 -61.56 -6.94
N GLN A 837 11.28 -61.83 -7.88
CA GLN A 837 10.92 -62.41 -9.18
C GLN A 837 10.76 -63.94 -9.09
N PHE A 838 9.62 -64.49 -9.53
CA PHE A 838 9.29 -65.90 -9.33
C PHE A 838 9.82 -66.82 -10.46
N THR A 839 10.96 -67.47 -10.21
CA THR A 839 11.59 -68.42 -11.15
C THR A 839 11.10 -69.86 -10.94
N PHE A 840 10.44 -70.47 -11.93
CA PHE A 840 9.92 -71.85 -11.86
C PHE A 840 10.91 -72.95 -12.30
N GLY A 841 12.10 -72.55 -12.76
CA GLY A 841 13.15 -73.46 -13.24
C GLY A 841 12.78 -74.26 -14.50
N GLN A 842 13.61 -75.25 -14.85
CA GLN A 842 13.32 -76.13 -15.99
C GLN A 842 12.30 -77.21 -15.61
N GLN A 843 11.13 -77.19 -16.25
CA GLN A 843 10.00 -78.04 -15.88
C GLN A 843 9.58 -79.06 -16.94
N ALA A 844 9.25 -80.27 -16.50
CA ALA A 844 8.72 -81.33 -17.35
C ALA A 844 7.23 -81.13 -17.65
N ILE A 845 6.91 -80.98 -18.94
CA ILE A 845 5.56 -80.84 -19.53
C ILE A 845 4.62 -81.96 -19.06
N SER A 846 3.36 -81.59 -18.80
CA SER A 846 2.30 -82.49 -18.34
C SER A 846 1.08 -82.48 -19.26
N THR A 847 0.47 -83.64 -19.47
CA THR A 847 -0.83 -83.80 -20.16
C THR A 847 -2.03 -83.80 -19.19
N ARG A 848 -1.77 -83.54 -17.91
CA ARG A 848 -2.74 -83.33 -16.82
C ARG A 848 -2.47 -81.99 -16.15
N THR A 849 -3.43 -81.45 -15.42
CA THR A 849 -3.18 -80.29 -14.54
C THR A 849 -1.97 -80.59 -13.66
N LYS A 850 -0.97 -79.71 -13.67
CA LYS A 850 0.24 -79.83 -12.85
C LYS A 850 0.56 -78.48 -12.24
N ARG A 851 0.89 -78.51 -10.95
CA ARG A 851 1.44 -77.39 -10.19
C ARG A 851 2.96 -77.43 -10.26
N TYR A 852 3.58 -76.29 -10.47
CA TYR A 852 5.02 -76.06 -10.47
C TYR A 852 5.29 -74.99 -9.42
N TYR A 853 6.24 -75.21 -8.52
CA TYR A 853 6.58 -74.23 -7.49
C TYR A 853 7.72 -73.32 -7.96
N ALA A 854 7.71 -72.07 -7.52
CA ALA A 854 8.82 -71.17 -7.70
C ALA A 854 9.99 -71.61 -6.80
N GLN A 855 11.21 -71.34 -7.25
CA GLN A 855 12.39 -71.46 -6.42
C GLN A 855 12.30 -70.43 -5.27
N PRO A 856 12.80 -70.76 -4.07
CA PRO A 856 13.00 -69.78 -3.00
C PRO A 856 13.83 -68.57 -3.45
N GLN A 857 13.68 -67.47 -2.74
CA GLN A 857 14.53 -66.30 -2.90
C GLN A 857 15.96 -66.64 -2.49
N ARG A 858 16.95 -66.31 -3.31
CA ARG A 858 18.38 -66.44 -2.97
C ARG A 858 19.00 -65.07 -2.74
N LEU A 859 20.05 -65.04 -1.92
CA LEU A 859 20.82 -63.85 -1.58
C LEU A 859 22.20 -63.89 -2.26
N LEU A 860 22.84 -62.74 -2.38
CA LEU A 860 24.22 -62.59 -2.84
C LEU A 860 25.18 -62.50 -1.65
N ASN A 861 26.38 -63.04 -1.84
CA ASN A 861 27.53 -62.84 -0.97
C ASN A 861 28.13 -61.44 -1.21
N PRO A 862 28.94 -60.89 -0.28
CA PRO A 862 29.61 -59.59 -0.45
C PRO A 862 30.60 -59.48 -1.63
N ASP A 863 30.84 -60.56 -2.38
CA ASP A 863 31.61 -60.57 -3.64
C ASP A 863 30.73 -60.62 -4.91
N GLY A 864 29.41 -60.54 -4.76
CA GLY A 864 28.42 -60.60 -5.84
C GLY A 864 28.09 -62.02 -6.33
N THR A 865 28.62 -63.08 -5.69
CA THR A 865 28.25 -64.47 -6.02
C THR A 865 26.99 -64.92 -5.29
N VAL A 866 26.24 -65.86 -5.86
CA VAL A 866 25.00 -66.38 -5.22
C VAL A 866 25.32 -67.22 -3.98
N ASN A 867 24.60 -66.99 -2.89
CA ASN A 867 24.66 -67.80 -1.68
C ASN A 867 23.76 -69.06 -1.81
N GLU A 868 24.35 -70.14 -2.34
CA GLU A 868 23.70 -71.44 -2.51
C GLU A 868 23.50 -72.23 -1.19
N ALA A 869 23.77 -71.63 -0.03
CA ALA A 869 23.56 -72.25 1.29
C ALA A 869 22.35 -71.69 2.06
N GLU A 870 21.80 -70.55 1.63
CA GLU A 870 20.81 -69.78 2.37
C GLU A 870 19.67 -69.30 1.46
N GLU A 871 18.71 -70.19 1.25
CA GLU A 871 17.41 -69.86 0.64
C GLU A 871 16.52 -69.08 1.63
N ARG A 872 15.55 -68.33 1.08
CA ARG A 872 14.59 -67.50 1.80
C ARG A 872 13.18 -67.59 1.18
N PRO A 873 12.11 -67.30 1.94
CA PRO A 873 10.78 -67.04 1.38
C PRO A 873 10.83 -65.99 0.26
N ASN A 874 10.02 -66.19 -0.79
CA ASN A 874 9.75 -65.13 -1.75
C ASN A 874 8.95 -64.02 -1.03
N TYR A 875 9.30 -62.75 -1.24
CA TYR A 875 8.74 -61.64 -0.45
C TYR A 875 8.64 -60.31 -1.21
N ILE A 876 7.91 -59.39 -0.60
CA ILE A 876 7.81 -57.97 -0.96
C ILE A 876 8.13 -57.18 0.32
N GLN A 877 8.85 -56.07 0.17
CA GLN A 877 9.10 -55.12 1.25
C GLN A 877 8.46 -53.77 0.93
N ILE A 878 7.80 -53.20 1.93
CA ILE A 878 7.09 -51.92 1.89
C ILE A 878 7.61 -51.07 3.04
N SER A 879 7.90 -49.79 2.82
CA SER A 879 8.24 -48.86 3.90
C SER A 879 7.31 -47.66 3.88
N ASP A 880 6.59 -47.42 4.98
CA ASP A 880 5.93 -46.14 5.23
C ASP A 880 6.78 -45.31 6.21
N ARG A 881 7.29 -44.19 5.73
CA ARG A 881 8.24 -43.30 6.41
C ARG A 881 7.69 -41.88 6.53
N ARG A 882 6.40 -41.69 6.23
CA ARG A 882 5.70 -40.40 6.28
C ARG A 882 5.68 -39.80 7.70
N PRO A 883 5.70 -38.46 7.83
CA PRO A 883 5.41 -37.80 9.11
C PRO A 883 3.96 -38.08 9.55
N GLU A 884 3.60 -37.80 10.80
CA GLU A 884 2.34 -38.28 11.40
C GLU A 884 1.10 -37.71 10.71
N GLU A 885 1.20 -36.44 10.35
CA GLU A 885 0.25 -35.62 9.60
C GLU A 885 -0.03 -36.08 8.15
N GLU A 886 0.74 -37.02 7.60
CA GLU A 886 0.56 -37.56 6.22
C GLU A 886 0.09 -39.05 6.20
N ARG A 887 -0.18 -39.66 7.37
CA ARG A 887 -0.48 -41.11 7.50
C ARG A 887 -1.96 -41.45 7.32
N HIS A 888 -2.44 -41.47 6.09
CA HIS A 888 -3.81 -41.87 5.74
C HIS A 888 -3.97 -43.39 5.46
N GLY A 889 -3.05 -44.22 5.98
CA GLY A 889 -2.96 -45.65 5.61
C GLY A 889 -2.47 -45.89 4.18
N TRP A 890 -2.50 -47.15 3.74
CA TRP A 890 -2.08 -47.59 2.39
C TRP A 890 -2.62 -48.97 1.98
N GLN A 891 -2.58 -49.28 0.68
CA GLN A 891 -2.94 -50.58 0.10
C GLN A 891 -1.83 -51.07 -0.85
N LEU A 892 -1.43 -52.34 -0.72
CA LEU A 892 -0.64 -53.08 -1.71
C LEU A 892 -1.53 -54.02 -2.53
N ALA A 893 -1.37 -53.97 -3.84
CA ALA A 893 -2.00 -54.88 -4.80
C ALA A 893 -0.99 -55.40 -5.83
N VAL A 894 -1.38 -56.44 -6.56
CA VAL A 894 -0.61 -56.96 -7.71
C VAL A 894 -1.54 -57.24 -8.89
N THR A 895 -1.05 -56.94 -10.09
CA THR A 895 -1.68 -57.33 -11.37
C THR A 895 -0.74 -58.26 -12.10
N GLN A 896 -1.23 -59.42 -12.55
CA GLN A 896 -0.51 -60.21 -13.57
C GLN A 896 -0.89 -59.64 -14.94
N ASN A 897 0.02 -58.94 -15.62
CA ASN A 897 -0.33 -58.07 -16.75
C ASN A 897 -0.84 -58.84 -17.99
N SER A 898 -0.37 -60.07 -18.18
CA SER A 898 -0.77 -60.96 -19.28
C SER A 898 -0.64 -62.43 -18.84
N GLN A 899 -1.08 -63.39 -19.65
CA GLN A 899 -0.83 -64.80 -19.35
C GLN A 899 0.65 -65.14 -19.62
N PHE A 900 1.21 -66.10 -18.88
CA PHE A 900 2.54 -66.66 -19.15
C PHE A 900 2.67 -67.04 -20.64
N THR A 901 3.59 -66.40 -21.35
CA THR A 901 3.68 -66.43 -22.81
C THR A 901 5.10 -66.72 -23.27
N ASP A 902 5.26 -67.47 -24.38
CA ASP A 902 6.57 -67.73 -24.99
C ASP A 902 6.96 -66.69 -26.06
N LEU A 903 8.24 -66.69 -26.46
CA LEU A 903 8.80 -65.84 -27.53
C LEU A 903 8.19 -66.10 -28.94
N GLN A 904 7.09 -66.86 -29.04
CA GLN A 904 6.29 -67.06 -30.25
C GLN A 904 4.79 -66.80 -29.98
N GLU A 905 4.49 -65.96 -28.97
CA GLU A 905 3.14 -65.48 -28.60
C GLU A 905 2.16 -66.60 -28.20
N ASN A 906 2.65 -67.75 -27.71
CA ASN A 906 1.78 -68.81 -27.22
C ASN A 906 1.61 -68.69 -25.71
N GLU A 907 0.37 -68.52 -25.28
CA GLU A 907 0.00 -68.41 -23.86
C GLU A 907 -0.16 -69.80 -23.21
N LEU A 908 0.16 -69.90 -21.91
CA LEU A 908 -0.28 -71.01 -21.04
C LEU A 908 -1.77 -70.87 -20.69
N ARG A 909 -2.65 -71.08 -21.67
CA ARG A 909 -4.10 -70.75 -21.56
C ARG A 909 -4.81 -71.41 -20.38
N GLY A 910 -5.28 -70.56 -19.47
CA GLY A 910 -5.97 -70.96 -18.24
C GLY A 910 -5.05 -71.28 -17.07
N ALA A 911 -3.74 -71.05 -17.19
CA ALA A 911 -2.84 -71.13 -16.05
C ALA A 911 -3.14 -70.03 -15.01
N ARG A 912 -2.76 -70.31 -13.77
CA ARG A 912 -3.00 -69.48 -12.59
C ARG A 912 -1.78 -69.48 -11.68
N LEU A 913 -1.38 -68.31 -11.21
CA LEU A 913 -0.39 -68.17 -10.15
C LEU A 913 -1.10 -68.16 -8.79
N PHE A 914 -0.58 -68.93 -7.85
CA PHE A 914 -1.04 -69.00 -6.47
C PHE A 914 0.04 -68.45 -5.54
N LEU A 915 -0.36 -67.56 -4.63
CA LEU A 915 0.44 -67.01 -3.56
C LEU A 915 -0.13 -67.53 -2.24
N THR A 916 0.63 -68.35 -1.52
CA THR A 916 0.15 -69.08 -0.32
C THR A 916 1.13 -68.96 0.84
N ASN A 917 0.70 -69.39 2.03
CA ASN A 917 1.46 -69.25 3.28
C ASN A 917 1.91 -67.79 3.56
N GLN A 918 1.05 -66.82 3.24
CA GLN A 918 1.28 -65.39 3.48
C GLN A 918 1.56 -65.11 4.96
N GLN A 919 2.62 -64.36 5.23
CA GLN A 919 3.04 -63.93 6.56
C GLN A 919 3.56 -62.48 6.49
N LEU A 920 3.53 -61.77 7.61
CA LEU A 920 4.04 -60.40 7.76
C LEU A 920 5.10 -60.38 8.86
N GLU A 921 6.11 -59.53 8.71
CA GLU A 921 7.19 -59.31 9.67
C GLU A 921 7.65 -57.84 9.63
N SER A 922 8.18 -57.32 10.74
CA SER A 922 8.86 -56.02 10.79
C SER A 922 9.90 -56.01 11.91
N MET A 923 10.79 -54.99 11.93
CA MET A 923 11.72 -54.80 13.04
C MET A 923 11.02 -54.27 14.31
N HIS A 924 9.99 -53.44 14.13
CA HIS A 924 9.41 -52.61 15.19
C HIS A 924 7.88 -52.60 15.06
N GLY A 925 7.19 -53.05 16.10
CA GLY A 925 5.74 -53.20 16.11
C GLY A 925 4.98 -51.88 16.26
N SER A 926 4.77 -51.19 15.14
CA SER A 926 3.49 -50.49 14.89
C SER A 926 2.35 -51.52 14.69
N GLU A 927 1.11 -51.09 14.51
CA GLU A 927 0.03 -52.05 14.23
C GLU A 927 0.19 -52.73 12.86
N GLU A 928 -0.02 -54.04 12.82
CA GLU A 928 0.23 -54.92 11.67
C GLU A 928 -0.79 -54.67 10.54
N PRO A 929 -0.35 -54.46 9.29
CA PRO A 929 -1.24 -54.38 8.12
C PRO A 929 -2.08 -55.64 7.92
N MET A 930 -3.31 -55.49 7.42
CA MET A 930 -4.27 -56.58 7.27
C MET A 930 -4.23 -57.23 5.88
N LEU A 931 -4.11 -58.57 5.85
CA LEU A 931 -4.27 -59.37 4.62
C LEU A 931 -5.74 -59.46 4.19
N TYR A 932 -6.03 -59.13 2.93
CA TYR A 932 -7.38 -59.29 2.34
C TYR A 932 -7.84 -60.75 2.29
N ASN A 933 -6.92 -61.69 2.06
CA ASN A 933 -7.23 -63.11 1.81
C ASN A 933 -6.31 -64.05 2.60
N GLN A 934 -6.57 -64.21 3.90
CA GLN A 934 -5.83 -65.09 4.82
C GLN A 934 -5.54 -66.51 4.29
N GLY A 935 -6.42 -67.08 3.45
CA GLY A 935 -6.29 -68.43 2.89
C GLY A 935 -5.33 -68.58 1.69
N GLY A 936 -4.65 -67.50 1.27
CA GLY A 936 -3.89 -67.43 0.02
C GLY A 936 -4.68 -66.80 -1.13
N VAL A 937 -3.94 -66.34 -2.14
CA VAL A 937 -4.43 -65.56 -3.27
C VAL A 937 -4.19 -66.31 -4.58
N THR A 938 -5.10 -66.18 -5.55
CA THR A 938 -4.96 -66.73 -6.90
C THR A 938 -5.04 -65.59 -7.91
N LEU A 939 -3.95 -65.30 -8.62
CA LEU A 939 -3.93 -64.23 -9.62
C LEU A 939 -4.64 -64.64 -10.90
N ILE A 940 -5.35 -63.68 -11.49
CA ILE A 940 -5.99 -63.79 -12.79
C ILE A 940 -5.33 -62.78 -13.73
N PRO A 941 -4.81 -63.21 -14.90
CA PRO A 941 -4.21 -62.29 -15.87
C PRO A 941 -5.17 -61.17 -16.29
N GLY A 942 -4.72 -59.93 -16.16
CA GLY A 942 -5.48 -58.71 -16.46
C GLY A 942 -6.35 -58.18 -15.30
N GLU A 943 -6.35 -58.82 -14.13
CA GLU A 943 -7.17 -58.40 -12.97
C GLU A 943 -6.26 -57.93 -11.80
N LYS A 944 -6.45 -56.68 -11.35
CA LYS A 944 -5.81 -56.15 -10.12
C LYS A 944 -6.32 -56.94 -8.92
N THR A 945 -5.40 -57.46 -8.13
CA THR A 945 -5.69 -58.28 -6.95
C THR A 945 -5.14 -57.61 -5.69
N GLU A 946 -6.02 -57.21 -4.78
CA GLU A 946 -5.67 -56.60 -3.49
C GLU A 946 -5.09 -57.64 -2.53
N LEU A 947 -3.99 -57.30 -1.85
CA LEU A 947 -3.23 -58.24 -1.02
C LEU A 947 -3.18 -57.81 0.45
N LEU A 948 -2.80 -56.56 0.69
CA LEU A 948 -2.51 -56.02 2.01
C LEU A 948 -3.06 -54.59 2.12
N THR A 949 -3.56 -54.20 3.30
CA THR A 949 -3.89 -52.80 3.61
C THR A 949 -3.52 -52.43 5.03
N ALA A 950 -2.90 -51.28 5.21
CA ALA A 950 -2.75 -50.61 6.49
C ALA A 950 -3.83 -49.53 6.62
N LEU A 951 -4.53 -49.50 7.75
CA LEU A 951 -5.37 -48.36 8.14
C LEU A 951 -4.51 -47.25 8.78
N ASP A 952 -5.13 -46.13 9.13
CA ASP A 952 -4.54 -45.13 10.03
C ASP A 952 -3.99 -45.79 11.31
N GLY A 953 -2.83 -45.30 11.78
CA GLY A 953 -2.03 -45.87 12.87
C GLY A 953 -1.31 -47.19 12.57
N GLN A 954 -1.60 -47.86 11.44
CA GLN A 954 -1.04 -49.16 11.06
C GLN A 954 0.04 -49.04 9.99
N GLY A 955 0.88 -50.06 9.83
CA GLY A 955 1.81 -50.16 8.70
C GLY A 955 2.95 -49.15 8.66
N LEU A 956 3.18 -48.40 9.75
CA LEU A 956 4.32 -47.49 9.90
C LEU A 956 5.64 -48.28 9.94
N GLY A 957 6.67 -47.78 9.26
CA GLY A 957 7.99 -48.40 9.17
C GLY A 957 8.10 -49.43 8.04
N THR A 958 9.18 -50.22 8.08
CA THR A 958 9.46 -51.26 7.08
C THR A 958 8.76 -52.57 7.42
N TRP A 959 7.91 -53.05 6.51
CA TRP A 959 7.13 -54.27 6.59
C TRP A 959 7.52 -55.25 5.48
N ILE A 960 7.74 -56.50 5.85
CA ILE A 960 8.03 -57.60 4.93
C ILE A 960 6.80 -58.49 4.81
N TYR A 961 6.27 -58.60 3.59
CA TYR A 961 5.17 -59.48 3.22
C TYR A 961 5.74 -60.69 2.48
N ARG A 962 5.77 -61.86 3.14
CA ARG A 962 6.46 -63.07 2.65
C ARG A 962 5.53 -64.25 2.38
N PHE A 963 5.93 -65.11 1.45
CA PHE A 963 5.25 -66.35 1.10
C PHE A 963 6.00 -67.55 1.68
N GLY A 964 5.56 -67.98 2.86
CA GLY A 964 6.14 -69.07 3.63
C GLY A 964 7.29 -68.66 4.54
N ASP A 965 7.95 -69.69 5.06
CA ASP A 965 9.04 -69.65 6.03
C ASP A 965 10.16 -70.62 5.60
N GLY A 966 11.16 -70.86 6.46
CA GLY A 966 12.28 -71.75 6.17
C GLY A 966 11.92 -73.23 5.94
N GLU A 967 10.69 -73.67 6.25
CA GLU A 967 10.21 -75.02 5.91
C GLU A 967 9.31 -75.01 4.65
N SER A 968 8.57 -73.92 4.42
CA SER A 968 7.49 -73.86 3.42
C SER A 968 7.77 -72.99 2.18
N ALA A 969 8.84 -72.19 2.15
CA ALA A 969 9.18 -71.27 1.05
C ALA A 969 9.12 -71.92 -0.35
N SER A 970 9.62 -73.16 -0.48
CA SER A 970 9.74 -73.89 -1.75
C SER A 970 8.43 -74.49 -2.29
N GLU A 971 7.32 -74.38 -1.56
CA GLU A 971 5.98 -74.75 -2.04
C GLU A 971 4.96 -73.58 -1.99
N SER A 972 5.36 -72.39 -1.53
CA SER A 972 4.44 -71.29 -1.20
C SER A 972 3.99 -70.42 -2.38
N VAL A 973 4.82 -70.32 -3.44
CA VAL A 973 4.44 -69.65 -4.70
C VAL A 973 4.37 -70.69 -5.81
N ALA A 974 3.22 -70.78 -6.51
CA ALA A 974 2.94 -71.91 -7.38
C ALA A 974 2.19 -71.55 -8.67
N LEU A 975 2.74 -71.94 -9.83
CA LEU A 975 2.08 -71.87 -11.13
C LEU A 975 1.35 -73.18 -11.42
N GLU A 976 0.03 -73.14 -11.53
CA GLU A 976 -0.77 -74.28 -11.98
C GLU A 976 -1.10 -74.17 -13.47
N VAL A 977 -0.72 -75.19 -14.25
CA VAL A 977 -0.95 -75.24 -15.70
C VAL A 977 -1.94 -76.37 -16.03
N PRO A 978 -3.14 -76.05 -16.55
CA PRO A 978 -4.14 -77.04 -16.95
C PRO A 978 -3.81 -77.67 -18.32
N PRO A 979 -4.42 -78.81 -18.68
CA PRO A 979 -4.23 -79.45 -20.00
C PRO A 979 -4.63 -78.54 -21.17
N THR A 980 -5.56 -77.62 -20.94
CA THR A 980 -6.04 -76.63 -21.93
C THR A 980 -4.99 -75.62 -22.34
N ALA A 981 -3.92 -75.44 -21.55
CA ALA A 981 -2.82 -74.56 -21.87
C ALA A 981 -1.98 -75.05 -23.06
N ASN A 982 -2.02 -76.36 -23.36
CA ASN A 982 -1.24 -76.99 -24.43
C ASN A 982 0.26 -76.57 -24.47
N PRO A 983 0.98 -76.62 -23.33
CA PRO A 983 2.35 -76.12 -23.20
C PRO A 983 3.34 -76.79 -24.16
N ARG A 984 4.30 -76.02 -24.67
CA ARG A 984 5.38 -76.47 -25.54
C ARG A 984 6.72 -76.51 -24.78
N ALA A 985 7.76 -77.02 -25.42
CA ALA A 985 9.12 -76.94 -24.93
C ALA A 985 9.72 -75.56 -25.28
N SER A 986 9.39 -74.56 -24.46
CA SER A 986 9.84 -73.16 -24.59
C SER A 986 9.97 -72.53 -23.20
N THR A 987 10.58 -71.34 -23.13
CA THR A 987 10.50 -70.47 -21.95
C THR A 987 9.16 -69.72 -21.96
N TYR A 988 8.55 -69.54 -20.80
CA TYR A 988 7.28 -68.83 -20.62
C TYR A 988 7.43 -67.78 -19.53
N GLU A 989 7.11 -66.52 -19.84
CA GLU A 989 7.33 -65.36 -18.97
C GLU A 989 6.04 -64.54 -18.82
N THR A 990 5.94 -63.78 -17.73
CA THR A 990 4.85 -62.81 -17.45
C THR A 990 5.40 -61.68 -16.59
N THR A 991 4.91 -60.46 -16.79
CA THR A 991 5.16 -59.35 -15.86
C THR A 991 4.13 -59.40 -14.73
N LEU A 992 4.58 -59.11 -13.50
CA LEU A 992 3.73 -58.71 -12.38
C LEU A 992 3.97 -57.22 -12.13
N THR A 993 2.92 -56.40 -12.18
CA THR A 993 2.98 -55.02 -11.70
C THR A 993 2.46 -54.99 -10.27
N TRP A 994 3.31 -54.54 -9.34
CA TRP A 994 2.94 -54.26 -7.97
C TRP A 994 2.52 -52.79 -7.86
N GLU A 995 1.48 -52.51 -7.10
CA GLU A 995 0.91 -51.17 -6.95
C GLU A 995 0.74 -50.89 -5.45
N LEU A 996 1.41 -49.85 -4.98
CA LEU A 996 1.26 -49.31 -3.63
C LEU A 996 0.52 -47.98 -3.74
N SER A 997 -0.55 -47.82 -2.98
CA SER A 997 -1.47 -46.68 -3.10
C SER A 997 -1.90 -46.17 -1.72
N VAL A 998 -2.02 -44.85 -1.58
CA VAL A 998 -2.60 -44.21 -0.39
C VAL A 998 -4.11 -44.40 -0.40
N VAL A 999 -4.70 -44.70 0.76
CA VAL A 999 -6.16 -44.76 0.92
C VAL A 999 -6.66 -43.36 1.29
N PRO A 1000 -7.64 -42.77 0.59
CA PRO A 1000 -8.21 -41.48 0.98
C PRO A 1000 -9.06 -41.57 2.26
N ASP A 1001 -9.12 -40.48 3.02
CA ASP A 1001 -10.06 -40.30 4.14
C ASP A 1001 -11.54 -40.47 3.69
N ASN A 1002 -12.41 -40.87 4.62
CA ASN A 1002 -13.87 -41.05 4.42
C ASN A 1002 -14.72 -40.02 5.18
#